data_AF-D7LL34-F1
#
_entry.id   AF-D7LL34-F1
#
_cell.length_a   1.000
_cell.length_b   1.000
_cell.length_c   1.000
_cell.angle_alpha   90.00
_cell.angle_beta   90.00
_cell.angle_gamma   90.00
#
_symmetry.space_group_name_H-M   'P 1'
#
loop_
_entity.id
_entity.type
_entity.pdbx_description
1 polymer ?
#
loop_
_entity_poly.entity_id
_entity_poly.type
_entity_poly.pdbx_seq_one_letter_code
_entity_poly.pdbx_strand_id
1 'polypeptide(L)'
;MLSSSAVDKSHSSISSEKPLSSSRDRSGRAQEIMAVDRPGEYTAKCRWTVESFPCRLKSKALWSKYFDVGGYDCRILVYPRGDSQALRGYISIYLQIIDPRGTTSSLWDCFSSYRLSIVNHVDDSFTIHKESWHRFSSKKRSHGWCDFTLNSSILDPKIGFLFNNDFLLITADILILNESVSFSIGNNNELNSIAGPMPDVLSGNFTWRVNNFSLFKEMMKSQKITSPVFPAGESYLRICAYQSVVNEQEYLSMCLDSSDTEKTVLSDKSSWCLFSMSALNQKPGCTHMNRESYGRFASDNKSGDNTSVGWNDYMKMSDFVNPEAGFFVDDTAVFSTSFHVIKEFSSFTRTGGLIEGRNGTRNGQMGKFTWRIENFTRLVNLLEKRKITDLYIKSKRFQIGNRDCRLIVYPRGQSKAPCLHLSVFLEVTDSRSSSSDWSCFVSHQLSVVNQRSEEMSVTKESQNRYSKAAKDWGWREFVTLTSLFDQDSGFLVQDSVVFSAEVLILKETSLTKDYREAESANSVSQIDNTVKSSFTWKVENFLAFKEIMETRKIFSKFFQAGGCELRIGVYESFDTICIYLESDQSAGTDVDNNFWVKYKMGILNQKNPAKIVWKESSICTKTWNNSVLQFMKVSDMLEADAGFLVRDTVVFVCEILDCCPWFEFSDLIMVLASDDDQADASATNPDEIMDSEEREEDTFQDFLARAGITLPLGENPSQLQVTLQEKFLMDAGAISGFLTDLRVYLDDPTKAKRLLLPTKISSKLTKSDESSASLLNLLMGVKVLQQAIIDLLLDIMVKCCQPPKEGSHSDGCVAATSSVSKVGLSYY
;
A
#
# COMPACT_ATOMS: atom_id res chain seq x y z
N MET A 1 28.53 -48.25 52.15
CA MET A 1 29.85 -48.21 52.81
C MET A 1 30.86 -47.76 51.77
N LEU A 2 31.55 -46.67 52.08
CA LEU A 2 32.58 -46.01 51.29
C LEU A 2 33.79 -46.92 51.07
N SER A 3 34.48 -46.79 49.93
CA SER A 3 35.93 -46.58 49.96
C SER A 3 36.46 -45.94 48.68
N SER A 4 37.07 -44.79 48.89
CA SER A 4 38.00 -44.07 48.02
C SER A 4 39.31 -44.81 47.83
N SER A 5 40.03 -44.56 46.73
CA SER A 5 41.48 -44.31 46.80
C SER A 5 41.99 -43.59 45.54
N ALA A 6 42.72 -42.50 45.78
CA ALA A 6 43.62 -41.82 44.85
C ALA A 6 44.83 -42.75 44.54
N VAL A 7 45.63 -42.56 43.49
CA VAL A 7 46.69 -41.54 43.29
C VAL A 7 47.38 -41.91 41.97
N ASP A 8 47.72 -40.96 41.07
CA ASP A 8 49.12 -40.64 40.72
C ASP A 8 49.25 -39.63 39.56
N LYS A 9 50.04 -38.59 39.83
CA LYS A 9 50.53 -37.60 38.86
C LYS A 9 51.93 -38.03 38.44
N SER A 10 52.21 -38.05 37.13
CA SER A 10 53.58 -37.97 36.63
C SER A 10 53.67 -36.89 35.55
N HIS A 11 54.48 -35.87 35.83
CA HIS A 11 54.99 -34.91 34.85
C HIS A 11 56.23 -35.53 34.17
N SER A 12 56.34 -35.40 32.85
CA SER A 12 57.66 -35.43 32.19
C SER A 12 57.70 -34.45 31.02
N SER A 13 58.89 -33.89 30.86
CA SER A 13 59.27 -32.66 30.19
C SER A 13 59.68 -32.84 28.73
N ILE A 14 59.65 -31.72 28.02
CA ILE A 14 60.18 -31.43 26.67
C ILE A 14 61.59 -32.01 26.44
N SER A 15 61.81 -32.62 25.26
CA SER A 15 63.10 -32.56 24.55
C SER A 15 62.94 -32.79 23.04
N SER A 16 63.85 -32.18 22.30
CA SER A 16 63.97 -31.97 20.86
C SER A 16 64.92 -32.97 20.17
N GLU A 17 64.92 -32.94 18.82
CA GLU A 17 65.81 -33.64 17.84
C GLU A 17 65.30 -35.02 17.37
N LYS A 18 65.41 -35.50 16.12
CA LYS A 18 65.90 -35.04 14.79
C LYS A 18 65.35 -36.03 13.71
N PRO A 19 65.43 -35.75 12.39
CA PRO A 19 64.76 -36.52 11.33
C PRO A 19 65.60 -37.65 10.70
N LEU A 20 64.95 -38.76 10.34
CA LEU A 20 65.44 -39.87 9.49
C LEU A 20 64.26 -40.34 8.62
N SER A 21 64.36 -40.84 7.40
CA SER A 21 65.31 -40.80 6.29
C SER A 21 64.49 -41.32 5.09
N SER A 22 64.85 -40.89 3.89
CA SER A 22 64.13 -41.12 2.63
C SER A 22 64.04 -42.60 2.21
N SER A 23 62.86 -43.07 1.77
CA SER A 23 62.76 -44.11 0.75
C SER A 23 62.34 -43.47 -0.59
N ARG A 24 63.22 -43.59 -1.58
CA ARG A 24 62.99 -43.17 -2.96
C ARG A 24 62.20 -44.26 -3.69
N ASP A 25 60.98 -43.96 -4.11
CA ASP A 25 60.34 -44.68 -5.21
C ASP A 25 60.33 -43.82 -6.48
N ARG A 26 60.96 -44.38 -7.51
CA ARG A 26 61.05 -43.83 -8.87
C ARG A 26 59.74 -44.08 -9.62
N SER A 27 58.86 -43.10 -9.69
CA SER A 27 58.09 -42.81 -10.91
C SER A 27 57.59 -41.36 -10.87
N GLY A 28 57.96 -40.57 -11.88
CA GLY A 28 57.71 -39.13 -11.94
C GLY A 28 56.24 -38.78 -12.20
N ARG A 29 55.43 -38.80 -11.15
CA ARG A 29 54.12 -38.12 -11.11
C ARG A 29 54.12 -37.21 -9.89
N ALA A 30 54.16 -35.89 -10.13
CA ALA A 30 54.14 -34.86 -9.09
C ALA A 30 53.02 -35.14 -8.09
N GLN A 31 53.38 -35.33 -6.83
CA GLN A 31 52.52 -35.85 -5.79
C GLN A 31 51.89 -34.65 -5.06
N GLU A 32 50.71 -34.21 -5.52
CA GLU A 32 49.96 -33.14 -4.85
C GLU A 32 49.74 -33.47 -3.37
N ILE A 33 50.18 -32.56 -2.49
CA ILE A 33 50.06 -32.69 -1.04
C ILE A 33 48.70 -32.11 -0.62
N MET A 34 47.76 -32.99 -0.29
CA MET A 34 46.46 -32.64 0.29
C MET A 34 46.37 -33.26 1.68
N ALA A 35 46.10 -32.44 2.69
CA ALA A 35 45.87 -32.87 4.06
C ALA A 35 44.45 -32.49 4.46
N VAL A 36 43.66 -33.46 4.94
CA VAL A 36 42.28 -33.22 5.39
C VAL A 36 42.21 -33.55 6.87
N ASP A 37 41.95 -32.54 7.67
CA ASP A 37 41.64 -32.68 9.08
C ASP A 37 40.12 -32.86 9.25
N ARG A 38 39.71 -33.79 10.11
CA ARG A 38 38.31 -34.19 10.30
C ARG A 38 37.94 -34.07 11.78
N PRO A 39 37.65 -32.84 12.24
CA PRO A 39 37.26 -32.62 13.64
C PRO A 39 35.92 -33.29 14.02
N GLY A 40 35.15 -33.75 13.03
CA GLY A 40 33.88 -34.44 13.21
C GLY A 40 33.39 -35.05 11.90
N GLU A 41 32.37 -35.91 11.94
CA GLU A 41 31.86 -36.63 10.76
C GLU A 41 31.34 -35.70 9.66
N TYR A 42 30.66 -34.62 10.05
CA TYR A 42 30.04 -33.65 9.15
C TYR A 42 30.88 -32.38 8.95
N THR A 43 32.14 -32.40 9.37
CA THR A 43 33.03 -31.24 9.36
C THR A 43 34.40 -31.62 8.84
N ALA A 44 34.93 -30.86 7.89
CA ALA A 44 36.28 -31.10 7.38
C ALA A 44 37.02 -29.79 7.15
N LYS A 45 38.32 -29.81 7.45
CA LYS A 45 39.26 -28.76 7.09
C LYS A 45 40.27 -29.33 6.12
N CYS A 46 40.06 -29.05 4.84
CA CYS A 46 40.97 -29.43 3.77
C CYS A 46 42.06 -28.37 3.60
N ARG A 47 43.31 -28.81 3.50
CA ARG A 47 44.49 -28.03 3.15
C ARG A 47 45.06 -28.59 1.85
N TRP A 48 44.99 -27.81 0.78
CA TRP A 48 45.47 -28.19 -0.53
C TRP A 48 46.62 -27.28 -0.94
N THR A 49 47.82 -27.86 -1.08
CA THR A 49 48.99 -27.15 -1.57
C THR A 49 49.09 -27.31 -3.08
N VAL A 50 48.98 -26.21 -3.81
CA VAL A 50 49.21 -26.16 -5.25
C VAL A 50 50.68 -25.87 -5.50
N GLU A 51 51.40 -26.87 -6.02
CA GLU A 51 52.81 -26.75 -6.37
C GLU A 51 53.00 -26.01 -7.71
N SER A 52 54.09 -25.26 -7.79
CA SER A 52 54.47 -24.45 -8.94
C SER A 52 53.35 -23.58 -9.49
N PHE A 53 52.62 -22.91 -8.60
CA PHE A 53 51.45 -22.10 -8.93
C PHE A 53 51.71 -21.05 -10.03
N PRO A 54 52.84 -20.31 -10.03
CA PRO A 54 53.15 -19.38 -11.12
C PRO A 54 53.22 -20.05 -12.50
N CYS A 55 53.72 -21.29 -12.58
CA CYS A 55 53.75 -22.07 -13.82
C CYS A 55 52.36 -22.57 -14.23
N ARG A 56 51.49 -22.84 -13.24
CA ARG A 56 50.10 -23.30 -13.43
C ARG A 56 49.14 -22.19 -13.85
N LEU A 57 49.57 -20.92 -13.93
CA LEU A 57 48.75 -19.81 -14.45
C LEU A 57 48.26 -20.03 -15.88
N LYS A 58 48.92 -20.87 -16.68
CA LYS A 58 48.48 -21.22 -18.06
C LYS A 58 47.35 -22.25 -18.08
N SER A 59 47.12 -22.97 -16.99
CA SER A 59 46.07 -23.98 -16.88
C SER A 59 44.70 -23.33 -16.88
N LYS A 60 43.73 -23.93 -17.58
CA LYS A 60 42.34 -23.45 -17.57
C LYS A 60 41.70 -23.61 -16.19
N ALA A 61 41.93 -24.73 -15.51
CA ALA A 61 41.43 -25.01 -14.17
C ALA A 61 42.37 -25.98 -13.45
N LEU A 62 42.35 -25.93 -12.13
CA LEU A 62 43.03 -26.84 -11.21
C LEU A 62 41.99 -27.43 -10.27
N TRP A 63 42.11 -28.71 -9.93
CA TRP A 63 41.16 -29.40 -9.05
C TRP A 63 41.92 -30.13 -7.96
N SER A 64 41.44 -30.06 -6.72
CA SER A 64 41.92 -30.93 -5.66
C SER A 64 41.44 -32.37 -5.92
N LYS A 65 42.06 -33.34 -5.22
CA LYS A 65 41.48 -34.66 -5.06
C LYS A 65 40.14 -34.56 -4.34
N TYR A 66 39.26 -35.53 -4.58
CA TYR A 66 38.05 -35.69 -3.79
C TYR A 66 38.40 -36.11 -2.36
N PHE A 67 37.60 -35.63 -1.42
CA PHE A 67 37.66 -36.04 -0.03
C PHE A 67 36.24 -36.09 0.55
N ASP A 68 36.00 -37.11 1.38
CA ASP A 68 34.71 -37.34 2.01
C ASP A 68 34.49 -36.42 3.23
N VAL A 69 33.28 -35.86 3.28
CA VAL A 69 32.71 -35.08 4.40
C VAL A 69 31.24 -35.50 4.55
N GLY A 70 30.83 -36.04 5.70
CA GLY A 70 29.43 -36.41 5.96
C GLY A 70 28.82 -37.39 4.94
N GLY A 71 29.64 -38.22 4.28
CA GLY A 71 29.20 -39.12 3.21
C GLY A 71 29.11 -38.50 1.81
N TYR A 72 29.54 -37.24 1.64
CA TYR A 72 29.60 -36.53 0.35
C TYR A 72 31.04 -36.31 -0.11
N ASP A 73 31.27 -36.44 -1.41
CA ASP A 73 32.56 -36.23 -2.05
C ASP A 73 32.74 -34.74 -2.39
N CYS A 74 33.65 -34.09 -1.65
CA CYS A 74 33.96 -32.68 -1.80
C CYS A 74 35.28 -32.49 -2.55
N ARG A 75 35.38 -31.42 -3.35
CA ARG A 75 36.66 -30.96 -3.93
C ARG A 75 36.68 -29.45 -4.15
N ILE A 76 37.87 -28.89 -4.22
CA ILE A 76 38.12 -27.48 -4.51
C ILE A 76 38.49 -27.33 -5.99
N LEU A 77 37.90 -26.33 -6.66
CA LEU A 77 38.24 -25.94 -8.04
C LEU A 77 38.82 -24.53 -8.04
N VAL A 78 39.93 -24.35 -8.74
CA VAL A 78 40.61 -23.05 -8.87
C VAL A 78 40.82 -22.72 -10.34
N TYR A 79 40.48 -21.51 -10.72
CA TYR A 79 40.77 -20.94 -12.05
C TYR A 79 41.81 -19.83 -11.85
N PRO A 80 43.11 -20.10 -12.09
CA PRO A 80 44.18 -19.16 -11.76
C PRO A 80 44.14 -17.82 -12.53
N ARG A 81 43.39 -17.76 -13.63
CA ARG A 81 43.16 -16.54 -14.43
C ARG A 81 41.69 -16.10 -14.45
N GLY A 82 40.89 -16.68 -13.56
CA GLY A 82 39.47 -16.46 -13.54
C GLY A 82 38.74 -17.40 -14.50
N ASP A 83 37.47 -17.67 -14.22
CA ASP A 83 36.56 -18.35 -15.13
C ASP A 83 36.01 -17.38 -16.20
N SER A 84 35.03 -17.81 -16.99
CA SER A 84 34.45 -16.95 -18.05
C SER A 84 33.65 -15.76 -17.52
N GLN A 85 33.29 -15.75 -16.24
CA GLN A 85 32.51 -14.70 -15.59
C GLN A 85 33.41 -13.72 -14.81
N ALA A 86 34.66 -14.09 -14.56
CA ALA A 86 35.59 -13.31 -13.77
C ALA A 86 36.11 -12.06 -14.50
N LEU A 87 36.37 -11.01 -13.72
CA LEU A 87 37.08 -9.82 -14.14
C LEU A 87 38.54 -10.15 -14.48
N ARG A 88 39.12 -9.38 -15.41
CA ARG A 88 40.51 -9.60 -15.84
C ARG A 88 41.47 -9.50 -14.65
N GLY A 89 42.29 -10.52 -14.48
CA GLY A 89 43.31 -10.57 -13.43
C GLY A 89 42.82 -11.16 -12.11
N TYR A 90 41.58 -11.65 -12.01
CA TYR A 90 41.12 -12.35 -10.82
C TYR A 90 41.40 -13.86 -10.88
N ILE A 91 41.45 -14.49 -9.71
CA ILE A 91 41.43 -15.93 -9.49
C ILE A 91 40.01 -16.30 -9.06
N SER A 92 39.45 -17.38 -9.62
CA SER A 92 38.17 -17.94 -9.16
C SER A 92 38.40 -19.17 -8.30
N ILE A 93 37.61 -19.34 -7.24
CA ILE A 93 37.65 -20.52 -6.38
C ILE A 93 36.22 -20.99 -6.09
N TYR A 94 36.00 -22.30 -6.23
CA TYR A 94 34.71 -22.95 -6.00
C TYR A 94 34.86 -24.20 -5.14
N LEU A 95 33.85 -24.46 -4.32
CA LEU A 95 33.61 -25.77 -3.75
C LEU A 95 32.70 -26.56 -4.68
N GLN A 96 33.02 -27.82 -4.90
CA GLN A 96 32.14 -28.78 -5.54
C GLN A 96 31.85 -29.94 -4.58
N ILE A 97 30.56 -30.27 -4.46
CA ILE A 97 30.09 -31.42 -3.69
C ILE A 97 29.29 -32.33 -4.64
N ILE A 98 29.53 -33.63 -4.55
CA ILE A 98 28.77 -34.66 -5.25
C ILE A 98 28.42 -35.80 -4.28
N ASP A 99 27.31 -36.49 -4.55
CA ASP A 99 27.00 -37.74 -3.85
C ASP A 99 27.85 -38.89 -4.44
N PRO A 100 28.78 -39.49 -3.67
CA PRO A 100 29.62 -40.59 -4.13
C PRO A 100 28.85 -41.90 -4.31
N ARG A 101 27.65 -42.01 -3.71
CA ARG A 101 26.85 -43.24 -3.73
C ARG A 101 26.26 -43.55 -5.10
N GLY A 102 26.44 -42.66 -6.07
CA GLY A 102 26.08 -42.90 -7.46
C GLY A 102 24.62 -43.29 -7.63
N THR A 103 23.73 -42.84 -6.74
CA THR A 103 22.32 -43.13 -6.90
C THR A 103 21.87 -42.55 -8.24
N THR A 104 21.27 -43.39 -9.08
CA THR A 104 20.58 -42.98 -10.31
C THR A 104 19.41 -42.02 -10.03
N SER A 105 19.13 -41.77 -8.75
CA SER A 105 18.24 -40.72 -8.25
C SER A 105 18.84 -39.34 -8.53
N SER A 106 18.21 -38.59 -9.44
CA SER A 106 18.47 -37.18 -9.67
C SER A 106 18.12 -36.27 -8.47
N LEU A 107 17.76 -36.82 -7.31
CA LEU A 107 17.09 -36.14 -6.20
C LEU A 107 17.99 -35.89 -4.97
N TRP A 108 19.29 -36.17 -5.03
CA TRP A 108 20.16 -35.82 -3.92
C TRP A 108 20.31 -34.29 -3.82
N ASP A 109 20.25 -33.79 -2.59
CA ASP A 109 20.69 -32.45 -2.22
C ASP A 109 21.27 -32.46 -0.81
N CYS A 110 22.13 -31.49 -0.51
CA CYS A 110 22.66 -31.28 0.84
C CYS A 110 22.93 -29.81 1.10
N PHE A 111 22.61 -29.34 2.30
CA PHE A 111 22.97 -27.99 2.73
C PHE A 111 24.37 -28.00 3.32
N SER A 112 25.26 -27.16 2.80
CA SER A 112 26.62 -27.03 3.30
C SER A 112 26.98 -25.57 3.51
N SER A 113 27.65 -25.31 4.63
CA SER A 113 28.40 -24.08 4.90
C SER A 113 29.86 -24.31 4.61
N TYR A 114 30.55 -23.34 4.05
CA TYR A 114 31.97 -23.47 3.83
C TYR A 114 32.69 -22.13 3.77
N ARG A 115 33.96 -22.15 4.15
CA ARG A 115 34.90 -21.04 4.03
C ARG A 115 36.06 -21.49 3.14
N LEU A 116 36.29 -20.76 2.05
CA LEU A 116 37.44 -20.96 1.18
C LEU A 116 38.46 -19.87 1.49
N SER A 117 39.74 -20.24 1.59
CA SER A 117 40.81 -19.30 1.92
C SER A 117 42.07 -19.55 1.09
N ILE A 118 42.80 -18.47 0.78
CA ILE A 118 44.19 -18.50 0.34
C ILE A 118 45.04 -18.03 1.51
N VAL A 119 45.84 -18.94 2.06
CA VAL A 119 46.60 -18.70 3.29
C VAL A 119 47.80 -17.82 3.00
N ASN A 120 48.01 -16.82 3.84
CA ASN A 120 49.25 -16.08 3.87
C ASN A 120 50.23 -16.81 4.80
N HIS A 121 51.40 -17.17 4.28
CA HIS A 121 52.39 -17.95 5.03
C HIS A 121 53.27 -17.09 5.95
N VAL A 122 53.26 -15.77 5.79
CA VAL A 122 54.06 -14.83 6.59
C VAL A 122 53.25 -14.31 7.78
N ASP A 123 52.00 -13.93 7.54
CA ASP A 123 51.11 -13.39 8.57
C ASP A 123 49.66 -13.78 8.25
N ASP A 124 49.08 -14.61 9.11
CA ASP A 124 47.74 -15.18 8.95
C ASP A 124 46.62 -14.11 8.94
N SER A 125 46.87 -12.92 9.48
CA SER A 125 45.90 -11.81 9.43
C SER A 125 45.65 -11.31 7.99
N PHE A 126 46.59 -11.55 7.07
CA PHE A 126 46.44 -11.25 5.64
C PHE A 126 45.82 -12.42 4.85
N THR A 127 45.46 -13.54 5.49
CA THR A 127 44.80 -14.67 4.82
C THR A 127 43.47 -14.21 4.20
N ILE A 128 43.37 -14.33 2.87
CA ILE A 128 42.16 -13.94 2.14
C ILE A 128 41.18 -15.09 2.22
N HIS A 129 40.01 -14.84 2.78
CA HIS A 129 38.97 -15.85 2.91
C HIS A 129 37.60 -15.29 2.56
N LYS A 130 36.72 -16.17 2.08
CA LYS A 130 35.30 -15.89 1.88
C LYS A 130 34.49 -17.07 2.36
N GLU A 131 33.37 -16.78 3.02
CA GLU A 131 32.43 -17.76 3.52
C GLU A 131 31.11 -17.70 2.77
N SER A 132 30.49 -18.86 2.58
CA SER A 132 29.19 -18.98 1.93
C SER A 132 28.51 -20.26 2.37
N TRP A 133 27.23 -20.38 2.07
CA TRP A 133 26.46 -21.58 2.25
C TRP A 133 25.66 -21.84 0.97
N HIS A 134 25.42 -23.11 0.70
CA HIS A 134 24.69 -23.51 -0.48
C HIS A 134 24.01 -24.86 -0.27
N ARG A 135 22.80 -25.01 -0.82
CA ARG A 135 22.20 -26.33 -1.01
C ARG A 135 22.67 -26.90 -2.34
N PHE A 136 23.67 -27.77 -2.28
CA PHE A 136 24.20 -28.48 -3.44
C PHE A 136 23.21 -29.53 -3.89
N SER A 137 23.14 -29.78 -5.20
CA SER A 137 22.25 -30.78 -5.78
C SER A 137 22.82 -31.33 -7.08
N SER A 138 22.15 -32.34 -7.63
CA SER A 138 22.46 -32.88 -8.96
C SER A 138 22.51 -31.80 -10.05
N LYS A 139 21.64 -30.78 -9.98
CA LYS A 139 21.54 -29.63 -10.90
C LYS A 139 22.60 -28.55 -10.63
N LYS A 140 22.97 -28.33 -9.36
CA LYS A 140 23.93 -27.30 -8.94
C LYS A 140 24.98 -27.87 -8.00
N ARG A 141 26.04 -28.41 -8.60
CA ARG A 141 27.12 -29.13 -7.91
C ARG A 141 28.26 -28.23 -7.43
N SER A 142 28.34 -27.00 -7.92
CA SER A 142 29.44 -26.07 -7.62
C SER A 142 28.94 -24.70 -7.22
N HIS A 143 29.57 -24.13 -6.18
CA HIS A 143 29.30 -22.79 -5.68
C HIS A 143 30.60 -22.16 -5.20
N GLY A 144 30.73 -20.83 -5.34
CA GLY A 144 31.95 -20.11 -5.05
C GLY A 144 31.97 -18.75 -5.74
N TRP A 145 33.17 -18.23 -5.97
CA TRP A 145 33.37 -16.87 -6.47
C TRP A 145 34.18 -16.87 -7.76
N CYS A 146 33.62 -16.26 -8.82
CA CYS A 146 34.37 -15.96 -10.04
C CYS A 146 35.48 -14.94 -9.75
N ASP A 147 35.19 -13.93 -8.93
CA ASP A 147 36.14 -12.90 -8.50
C ASP A 147 36.57 -13.14 -7.05
N PHE A 148 37.35 -14.19 -6.79
CA PHE A 148 37.79 -14.49 -5.42
C PHE A 148 38.84 -13.48 -4.94
N THR A 149 39.95 -13.34 -5.66
CA THR A 149 41.01 -12.35 -5.38
C THR A 149 41.81 -11.99 -6.64
N LEU A 150 42.57 -10.88 -6.60
CA LEU A 150 43.49 -10.48 -7.67
C LEU A 150 44.72 -11.38 -7.72
N ASN A 151 45.07 -11.86 -8.91
CA ASN A 151 46.26 -12.67 -9.15
C ASN A 151 47.56 -11.90 -8.88
N SER A 152 47.58 -10.58 -9.10
CA SER A 152 48.76 -9.73 -8.86
C SER A 152 49.15 -9.73 -7.39
N SER A 153 48.16 -9.72 -6.48
CA SER A 153 48.39 -9.73 -5.04
C SER A 153 48.93 -11.08 -4.56
N ILE A 154 48.45 -12.18 -5.16
CA ILE A 154 48.92 -13.52 -4.83
C ILE A 154 50.34 -13.78 -5.36
N LEU A 155 50.66 -13.24 -6.53
CA LEU A 155 51.96 -13.44 -7.19
C LEU A 155 53.07 -12.50 -6.68
N ASP A 156 52.74 -11.46 -5.90
CA ASP A 156 53.74 -10.58 -5.33
C ASP A 156 54.48 -11.29 -4.17
N PRO A 157 55.78 -11.58 -4.32
CA PRO A 157 56.56 -12.27 -3.29
C PRO A 157 56.68 -11.48 -1.98
N LYS A 158 56.42 -10.16 -1.99
CA LYS A 158 56.47 -9.32 -0.78
C LYS A 158 55.24 -9.50 0.11
N ILE A 159 54.13 -9.98 -0.43
CA ILE A 159 52.85 -10.05 0.28
C ILE A 159 52.72 -11.36 1.08
N GLY A 160 53.40 -12.43 0.67
CA GLY A 160 53.55 -13.65 1.49
C GLY A 160 52.58 -14.80 1.22
N PHE A 161 51.80 -14.75 0.14
CA PHE A 161 50.87 -15.84 -0.24
C PHE A 161 51.55 -17.06 -0.87
N LEU A 162 52.72 -16.87 -1.50
CA LEU A 162 53.50 -17.97 -2.09
C LEU A 162 54.63 -18.39 -1.16
N PHE A 163 54.56 -19.60 -0.61
CA PHE A 163 55.67 -20.17 0.15
C PHE A 163 56.81 -20.53 -0.81
N ASN A 164 58.04 -20.10 -0.49
CA ASN A 164 59.23 -20.25 -1.34
C ASN A 164 59.03 -19.78 -2.81
N ASN A 165 58.12 -18.83 -3.04
CA ASN A 165 57.72 -18.32 -4.36
C ASN A 165 57.12 -19.37 -5.33
N ASP A 166 56.72 -20.55 -4.86
CA ASP A 166 56.27 -21.63 -5.75
C ASP A 166 54.99 -22.34 -5.27
N PHE A 167 54.75 -22.39 -3.96
CA PHE A 167 53.64 -23.13 -3.36
C PHE A 167 52.52 -22.20 -2.90
N LEU A 168 51.29 -22.46 -3.34
CA LEU A 168 50.09 -21.75 -2.88
C LEU A 168 49.26 -22.68 -1.99
N LEU A 169 49.01 -22.28 -0.74
CA LEU A 169 48.14 -23.03 0.16
C LEU A 169 46.71 -22.50 0.11
N ILE A 170 45.79 -23.40 -0.27
CA ILE A 170 44.35 -23.13 -0.29
C ILE A 170 43.69 -24.02 0.76
N THR A 171 42.82 -23.43 1.57
CA THR A 171 42.08 -24.17 2.59
C THR A 171 40.58 -24.09 2.37
N ALA A 172 39.87 -25.17 2.68
CA ALA A 172 38.42 -25.21 2.72
C ALA A 172 37.97 -25.76 4.08
N ASP A 173 37.30 -24.93 4.87
CA ASP A 173 36.57 -25.37 6.05
C ASP A 173 35.13 -25.64 5.60
N ILE A 174 34.63 -26.87 5.76
CA ILE A 174 33.34 -27.33 5.23
C ILE A 174 32.53 -27.95 6.36
N LEU A 175 31.27 -27.54 6.47
CA LEU A 175 30.27 -28.06 7.38
C LEU A 175 29.07 -28.56 6.55
N ILE A 176 28.56 -29.75 6.84
CA ILE A 176 27.40 -30.34 6.16
C ILE A 176 26.26 -30.58 7.13
N LEU A 177 25.04 -30.17 6.73
CA LEU A 177 23.84 -30.36 7.52
C LEU A 177 23.43 -31.83 7.46
N ASN A 178 23.41 -32.48 8.63
CA ASN A 178 22.85 -33.81 8.77
C ASN A 178 21.34 -33.64 9.00
N GLU A 179 20.57 -33.87 7.95
CA GLU A 179 19.13 -33.71 7.97
C GLU A 179 18.41 -34.94 7.43
N SER A 180 17.18 -35.10 7.88
CA SER A 180 16.25 -36.09 7.33
C SER A 180 14.89 -35.43 7.13
N VAL A 181 14.19 -35.84 6.09
CA VAL A 181 12.86 -35.33 5.78
C VAL A 181 11.88 -36.47 5.67
N SER A 182 10.65 -36.23 6.09
CA SER A 182 9.52 -37.10 5.78
C SER A 182 8.38 -36.27 5.21
N PHE A 183 7.71 -36.81 4.21
CA PHE A 183 6.60 -36.14 3.56
C PHE A 183 5.43 -37.11 3.47
N SER A 184 4.31 -36.74 4.08
CA SER A 184 3.06 -37.48 3.97
C SER A 184 2.04 -36.63 3.21
N ILE A 185 1.44 -37.24 2.18
CA ILE A 185 0.36 -36.61 1.42
C ILE A 185 -0.95 -36.94 2.13
N GLY A 186 -1.75 -35.92 2.43
CA GLY A 186 -3.06 -36.10 3.03
C GLY A 186 -4.06 -36.60 2.00
N ASN A 187 -4.07 -37.90 1.70
CA ASN A 187 -5.05 -38.49 0.80
C ASN A 187 -6.26 -39.06 1.55
N ASN A 188 -7.43 -38.51 1.21
CA ASN A 188 -8.74 -39.17 1.34
C ASN A 188 -9.37 -39.42 -0.05
N ASN A 189 -8.60 -39.36 -1.15
CA ASN A 189 -9.06 -39.78 -2.46
C ASN A 189 -8.20 -40.95 -2.94
N GLU A 190 -8.86 -42.07 -3.21
CA GLU A 190 -8.29 -43.28 -3.79
C GLU A 190 -7.53 -42.94 -5.07
N LEU A 191 -6.26 -43.31 -5.10
CA LEU A 191 -5.39 -43.16 -6.27
C LEU A 191 -5.68 -44.30 -7.25
N ASN A 192 -6.71 -44.16 -8.09
CA ASN A 192 -6.73 -44.95 -9.32
C ASN A 192 -5.64 -44.40 -10.23
N SER A 193 -4.63 -45.24 -10.44
CA SER A 193 -3.49 -44.99 -11.30
C SER A 193 -3.96 -44.67 -12.71
N ILE A 194 -3.79 -43.42 -13.15
CA ILE A 194 -3.82 -43.06 -14.56
C ILE A 194 -2.50 -42.36 -14.84
N ALA A 195 -1.75 -42.92 -15.78
CA ALA A 195 -0.55 -42.31 -16.33
C ALA A 195 -0.92 -40.93 -16.91
N GLY A 196 -0.48 -39.88 -16.23
CA GLY A 196 -0.67 -38.47 -16.54
C GLY A 196 0.33 -37.62 -15.76
N PRO A 197 0.45 -36.30 -16.03
CA PRO A 197 1.35 -35.43 -15.28
C PRO A 197 1.05 -35.50 -13.77
N MET A 198 2.11 -35.45 -12.95
CA MET A 198 2.09 -35.68 -11.49
C MET A 198 0.86 -35.07 -10.78
N PRO A 199 0.20 -35.80 -9.87
CA PRO A 199 -0.98 -35.29 -9.17
C PRO A 199 -0.64 -34.06 -8.32
N ASP A 200 -1.48 -33.01 -8.40
CA ASP A 200 -1.36 -31.80 -7.59
C ASP A 200 -1.47 -32.15 -6.10
N VAL A 201 -0.41 -31.91 -5.34
CA VAL A 201 -0.41 -32.18 -3.90
C VAL A 201 -1.14 -31.06 -3.17
N LEU A 202 -2.45 -31.24 -2.98
CA LEU A 202 -3.31 -30.24 -2.35
C LEU A 202 -3.21 -30.20 -0.83
N SER A 203 -2.75 -31.26 -0.18
CA SER A 203 -2.52 -31.26 1.26
C SER A 203 -1.46 -32.25 1.66
N GLY A 204 -0.66 -31.90 2.66
CA GLY A 204 0.36 -32.78 3.19
C GLY A 204 0.95 -32.28 4.50
N ASN A 205 1.77 -33.13 5.10
CA ASN A 205 2.64 -32.78 6.21
C ASN A 205 4.08 -33.06 5.79
N PHE A 206 4.90 -32.01 5.83
CA PHE A 206 6.34 -32.09 5.64
C PHE A 206 7.03 -31.94 6.98
N THR A 207 7.90 -32.88 7.35
CA THR A 207 8.70 -32.83 8.55
C THR A 207 10.18 -32.79 8.18
N TRP A 208 10.89 -31.82 8.74
CA TRP A 208 12.32 -31.59 8.59
C TRP A 208 12.99 -31.76 9.93
N ARG A 209 13.85 -32.77 10.03
CA ARG A 209 14.65 -33.07 11.22
C ARG A 209 16.10 -32.73 10.94
N VAL A 210 16.68 -31.88 11.79
CA VAL A 210 18.10 -31.53 11.79
C VAL A 210 18.76 -32.28 12.94
N ASN A 211 19.70 -33.18 12.64
CA ASN A 211 20.32 -34.09 13.61
C ASN A 211 21.63 -33.55 14.22
N ASN A 212 22.20 -32.48 13.64
CA ASN A 212 23.44 -31.86 14.10
C ASN A 212 23.27 -30.35 14.32
N PHE A 213 22.19 -29.96 14.99
CA PHE A 213 21.73 -28.57 15.04
C PHE A 213 22.71 -27.63 15.74
N SER A 214 23.50 -28.08 16.72
CA SER A 214 24.55 -27.27 17.38
C SER A 214 25.60 -26.77 16.39
N LEU A 215 25.95 -27.56 15.37
CA LEU A 215 26.87 -27.12 14.31
C LEU A 215 26.29 -25.96 13.49
N PHE A 216 24.97 -25.92 13.35
CA PHE A 216 24.26 -24.96 12.50
C PHE A 216 23.60 -23.82 13.27
N LYS A 217 23.52 -23.91 14.59
CA LYS A 217 22.90 -22.91 15.47
C LYS A 217 23.56 -21.55 15.31
N GLU A 218 24.89 -21.50 15.30
CA GLU A 218 25.64 -20.25 15.12
C GLU A 218 25.41 -19.65 13.73
N MET A 219 25.18 -20.49 12.71
CA MET A 219 24.87 -20.00 11.37
C MET A 219 23.50 -19.34 11.31
N MET A 220 22.51 -19.82 12.06
CA MET A 220 21.18 -19.20 12.07
C MET A 220 21.22 -17.74 12.54
N LYS A 221 22.23 -17.34 13.31
CA LYS A 221 22.41 -15.95 13.78
C LYS A 221 22.60 -14.95 12.64
N SER A 222 23.27 -15.39 11.57
CA SER A 222 23.58 -14.54 10.43
C SER A 222 22.81 -14.93 9.17
N GLN A 223 22.34 -16.18 9.08
CA GLN A 223 21.84 -16.76 7.83
C GLN A 223 20.54 -17.54 7.96
N LYS A 224 19.85 -17.64 6.81
CA LYS A 224 18.63 -18.43 6.63
C LYS A 224 18.96 -19.85 6.22
N ILE A 225 18.71 -20.81 7.12
CA ILE A 225 18.85 -22.24 6.84
C ILE A 225 17.56 -22.74 6.22
N THR A 226 17.67 -23.50 5.14
CA THR A 226 16.53 -23.93 4.32
C THR A 226 16.46 -25.44 4.24
N SER A 227 15.28 -26.03 4.42
CA SER A 227 15.02 -27.44 4.17
C SER A 227 15.11 -27.80 2.67
N PRO A 228 15.09 -29.10 2.33
CA PRO A 228 14.75 -29.54 0.98
C PRO A 228 13.37 -29.02 0.55
N VAL A 229 13.18 -28.98 -0.76
CA VAL A 229 11.95 -28.47 -1.38
C VAL A 229 10.91 -29.58 -1.47
N PHE A 230 9.64 -29.26 -1.19
CA PHE A 230 8.51 -30.16 -1.31
C PHE A 230 7.38 -29.54 -2.16
N PRO A 231 6.60 -30.36 -2.89
CA PRO A 231 5.51 -29.86 -3.73
C PRO A 231 4.28 -29.46 -2.90
N ALA A 232 3.64 -28.35 -3.29
CA ALA A 232 2.36 -27.89 -2.75
C ALA A 232 1.55 -27.19 -3.87
N GLY A 233 0.59 -27.91 -4.46
CA GLY A 233 -0.13 -27.47 -5.65
C GLY A 233 0.81 -27.23 -6.84
N GLU A 234 0.70 -26.06 -7.48
CA GLU A 234 1.56 -25.64 -8.58
C GLU A 234 2.92 -25.08 -8.10
N SER A 235 3.08 -24.93 -6.79
CA SER A 235 4.25 -24.29 -6.16
C SER A 235 5.16 -25.32 -5.48
N TYR A 236 6.43 -24.94 -5.35
CA TYR A 236 7.44 -25.72 -4.64
C TYR A 236 7.89 -24.96 -3.42
N LEU A 237 7.61 -25.49 -2.23
CA LEU A 237 7.82 -24.80 -0.97
C LEU A 237 8.97 -25.41 -0.18
N ARG A 238 9.55 -24.65 0.74
CA ARG A 238 10.57 -25.13 1.69
C ARG A 238 10.45 -24.40 3.02
N ILE A 239 10.76 -25.09 4.11
CA ILE A 239 10.86 -24.48 5.44
C ILE A 239 12.16 -23.71 5.53
N CYS A 240 12.11 -22.53 6.12
CA CYS A 240 13.28 -21.76 6.44
C CYS A 240 13.29 -21.38 7.92
N ALA A 241 14.45 -21.51 8.55
CA ALA A 241 14.70 -21.17 9.94
C ALA A 241 15.93 -20.27 10.06
N TYR A 242 15.83 -19.21 10.87
CA TYR A 242 16.90 -18.26 11.15
C TYR A 242 16.65 -17.60 12.50
N GLN A 243 17.64 -16.90 13.03
CA GLN A 243 17.49 -16.10 14.22
C GLN A 243 17.31 -14.63 13.83
N SER A 244 16.36 -13.95 14.46
CA SER A 244 16.19 -12.50 14.32
C SER A 244 16.10 -11.82 15.68
N VAL A 245 16.29 -10.51 15.67
CA VAL A 245 16.18 -9.67 16.87
C VAL A 245 14.99 -8.74 16.68
N VAL A 246 14.00 -8.86 17.57
CA VAL A 246 12.81 -8.02 17.60
C VAL A 246 12.70 -7.42 18.99
N ASN A 247 12.67 -6.08 19.09
CA ASN A 247 12.65 -5.36 20.38
C ASN A 247 13.78 -5.81 21.33
N GLU A 248 15.02 -5.88 20.81
CA GLU A 248 16.23 -6.29 21.56
C GLU A 248 16.21 -7.73 22.10
N GLN A 249 15.22 -8.55 21.72
CA GLN A 249 15.11 -9.94 22.11
C GLN A 249 15.36 -10.86 20.91
N GLU A 250 16.12 -11.94 21.13
CA GLU A 250 16.39 -12.95 20.11
C GLU A 250 15.24 -13.95 19.96
N TYR A 251 14.82 -14.17 18.73
CA TYR A 251 13.78 -15.13 18.35
C TYR A 251 14.31 -16.10 17.30
N LEU A 252 13.90 -17.37 17.43
CA LEU A 252 13.79 -18.26 16.28
C LEU A 252 12.69 -17.70 15.37
N SER A 253 13.04 -17.45 14.12
CA SER A 253 12.15 -17.03 13.04
C SER A 253 11.95 -18.19 12.08
N MET A 254 10.72 -18.35 11.61
CA MET A 254 10.37 -19.41 10.67
C MET A 254 9.50 -18.86 9.55
N CYS A 255 9.80 -19.24 8.32
CA CYS A 255 8.96 -18.92 7.18
C CYS A 255 8.93 -20.04 6.14
N LEU A 256 7.87 -20.02 5.35
CA LEU A 256 7.70 -20.88 4.19
C LEU A 256 8.10 -20.07 2.97
N ASP A 257 9.07 -20.56 2.21
CA ASP A 257 9.56 -19.92 0.99
C ASP A 257 9.11 -20.70 -0.24
N SER A 258 8.73 -19.99 -1.28
CA SER A 258 8.60 -20.52 -2.63
C SER A 258 9.97 -20.61 -3.30
N SER A 259 10.25 -21.75 -3.94
CA SER A 259 11.50 -22.02 -4.64
C SER A 259 11.28 -22.14 -6.14
N ASP A 260 12.04 -21.37 -6.91
CA ASP A 260 12.03 -21.37 -8.37
C ASP A 260 12.96 -22.48 -8.90
N THR A 261 12.53 -23.74 -8.80
CA THR A 261 13.35 -24.92 -9.14
C THR A 261 13.39 -25.22 -10.65
N GLU A 262 12.56 -24.55 -11.45
CA GLU A 262 12.48 -24.71 -12.90
C GLU A 262 12.31 -23.36 -13.60
N LYS A 263 13.34 -22.92 -14.35
CA LYS A 263 13.23 -21.86 -15.35
C LYS A 263 12.38 -22.31 -16.55
N THR A 264 11.15 -22.76 -16.31
CA THR A 264 10.17 -23.00 -17.36
C THR A 264 9.53 -21.67 -17.75
N VAL A 265 9.36 -21.46 -19.05
CA VAL A 265 9.07 -20.16 -19.70
C VAL A 265 7.65 -19.62 -19.39
N LEU A 266 6.86 -20.30 -18.55
CA LEU A 266 5.52 -19.89 -18.15
C LEU A 266 5.50 -19.49 -16.67
N SER A 267 5.76 -18.20 -16.41
CA SER A 267 6.00 -17.60 -15.09
C SER A 267 4.74 -17.30 -14.26
N ASP A 268 3.68 -18.11 -14.36
CA ASP A 268 2.38 -17.80 -13.71
C ASP A 268 1.88 -18.93 -12.78
N LYS A 269 2.81 -19.76 -12.29
CA LYS A 269 2.55 -20.77 -11.28
C LYS A 269 2.51 -20.09 -9.90
N SER A 270 1.32 -19.92 -9.37
CA SER A 270 1.11 -19.40 -8.02
C SER A 270 -0.03 -20.16 -7.36
N SER A 271 0.11 -20.45 -6.07
CA SER A 271 -0.86 -21.23 -5.33
C SER A 271 -1.21 -20.56 -4.01
N TRP A 272 -2.50 -20.50 -3.70
CA TRP A 272 -2.96 -20.05 -2.38
C TRP A 272 -2.91 -21.21 -1.39
N CYS A 273 -2.27 -21.01 -0.25
CA CYS A 273 -2.01 -22.05 0.71
C CYS A 273 -2.33 -21.60 2.13
N LEU A 274 -3.06 -22.45 2.87
CA LEU A 274 -3.21 -22.38 4.31
C LEU A 274 -2.21 -23.35 4.93
N PHE A 275 -1.41 -22.89 5.89
CA PHE A 275 -0.37 -23.72 6.46
C PHE A 275 -0.21 -23.48 7.96
N SER A 276 0.29 -24.50 8.65
CA SER A 276 0.67 -24.45 10.05
C SER A 276 2.11 -24.93 10.16
N MET A 277 2.98 -24.06 10.66
CA MET A 277 4.37 -24.39 10.94
C MET A 277 4.54 -24.70 12.42
N SER A 278 5.25 -25.79 12.72
CA SER A 278 5.44 -26.28 14.07
C SER A 278 6.91 -26.54 14.37
N ALA A 279 7.38 -26.07 15.53
CA ALA A 279 8.57 -26.60 16.18
C ALA A 279 8.12 -27.71 17.14
N LEU A 280 8.54 -28.96 16.85
CA LEU A 280 8.06 -30.11 17.59
C LEU A 280 8.85 -30.30 18.89
N ASN A 281 8.13 -30.28 20.00
CA ASN A 281 8.63 -30.81 21.26
C ASN A 281 8.85 -32.33 21.15
N GLN A 282 10.04 -32.78 21.51
CA GLN A 282 10.48 -34.18 21.40
C GLN A 282 10.24 -34.96 22.70
N LYS A 283 9.88 -34.29 23.80
CA LYS A 283 9.49 -34.95 25.05
C LYS A 283 8.03 -35.43 24.97
N PRO A 284 7.75 -36.69 25.35
CA PRO A 284 6.39 -37.25 25.27
C PRO A 284 5.43 -36.50 26.19
N GLY A 285 4.23 -36.17 25.68
CA GLY A 285 3.19 -35.48 26.43
C GLY A 285 3.35 -33.95 26.51
N CYS A 286 4.46 -33.38 26.01
CA CYS A 286 4.65 -31.94 25.94
C CYS A 286 4.04 -31.35 24.66
N THR A 287 3.58 -30.10 24.73
CA THR A 287 2.96 -29.42 23.59
C THR A 287 3.99 -28.95 22.58
N HIS A 288 3.68 -29.11 21.29
CA HIS A 288 4.43 -28.48 20.22
C HIS A 288 4.12 -26.99 20.16
N MET A 289 5.07 -26.19 19.68
CA MET A 289 4.77 -24.82 19.31
C MET A 289 4.27 -24.82 17.88
N ASN A 290 3.12 -24.21 17.62
CA ASN A 290 2.56 -24.09 16.28
C ASN A 290 2.10 -22.65 16.02
N ARG A 291 2.20 -22.22 14.76
CA ARG A 291 1.54 -21.00 14.28
C ARG A 291 0.94 -21.26 12.91
N GLU A 292 -0.22 -20.69 12.68
CA GLU A 292 -0.96 -20.83 11.42
C GLU A 292 -0.94 -19.53 10.64
N SER A 293 -0.77 -19.64 9.34
CA SER A 293 -0.86 -18.52 8.41
C SER A 293 -1.40 -18.99 7.06
N TYR A 294 -1.59 -18.04 6.17
CA TYR A 294 -2.11 -18.28 4.84
C TYR A 294 -1.56 -17.24 3.87
N GLY A 295 -1.50 -17.57 2.59
CA GLY A 295 -1.10 -16.62 1.56
C GLY A 295 -0.95 -17.25 0.18
N ARG A 296 -0.77 -16.39 -0.81
CA ARG A 296 -0.37 -16.79 -2.16
C ARG A 296 1.13 -16.90 -2.23
N PHE A 297 1.61 -18.05 -2.69
CA PHE A 297 3.01 -18.26 -3.02
C PHE A 297 3.18 -18.18 -4.53
N ALA A 298 4.13 -17.36 -4.99
CA ALA A 298 4.55 -17.30 -6.40
C ALA A 298 6.06 -17.58 -6.50
N SER A 299 6.52 -17.97 -7.69
CA SER A 299 7.95 -18.26 -7.92
C SER A 299 8.81 -16.99 -7.98
N ASP A 300 8.23 -15.85 -8.36
CA ASP A 300 8.91 -14.56 -8.36
C ASP A 300 8.05 -13.44 -7.74
N ASN A 301 8.70 -12.34 -7.37
CA ASN A 301 8.03 -11.15 -6.87
C ASN A 301 7.44 -10.28 -8.00
N LYS A 302 7.53 -10.69 -9.28
CA LYS A 302 7.08 -9.84 -10.40
C LYS A 302 5.57 -9.77 -10.47
N SER A 303 4.88 -10.85 -10.08
CA SER A 303 3.42 -10.83 -9.91
C SER A 303 2.99 -9.99 -8.70
N GLY A 304 3.92 -9.58 -7.83
CA GLY A 304 3.65 -8.88 -6.57
C GLY A 304 2.98 -9.75 -5.49
N ASP A 305 2.95 -11.08 -5.68
CA ASP A 305 2.54 -12.04 -4.65
C ASP A 305 3.72 -12.38 -3.72
N ASN A 306 3.44 -13.06 -2.60
CA ASN A 306 4.49 -13.35 -1.62
C ASN A 306 5.40 -14.47 -2.13
N THR A 307 6.72 -14.29 -2.04
CA THR A 307 7.68 -15.40 -2.20
C THR A 307 8.00 -16.08 -0.86
N SER A 308 7.67 -15.44 0.26
CA SER A 308 7.95 -15.91 1.61
C SER A 308 6.87 -15.41 2.57
N VAL A 309 6.31 -16.30 3.39
CA VAL A 309 5.35 -15.97 4.46
C VAL A 309 5.77 -16.66 5.74
N GLY A 310 5.84 -15.92 6.85
CA GLY A 310 6.25 -16.47 8.14
C GLY A 310 6.32 -15.42 9.24
N TRP A 311 7.08 -15.73 10.28
CA TRP A 311 7.19 -14.91 11.49
C TRP A 311 8.65 -14.66 11.84
N ASN A 312 8.98 -13.39 12.08
CA ASN A 312 10.28 -13.01 12.63
C ASN A 312 10.35 -13.33 14.13
N ASP A 313 9.22 -13.31 14.82
CA ASP A 313 9.12 -13.52 16.27
C ASP A 313 8.50 -14.88 16.65
N TYR A 314 8.78 -15.95 15.89
CA TYR A 314 8.07 -17.23 16.01
C TYR A 314 8.15 -17.84 17.43
N MET A 315 9.36 -18.00 17.96
CA MET A 315 9.64 -18.53 19.30
C MET A 315 10.84 -17.81 19.90
N LYS A 316 10.85 -17.52 21.21
CA LYS A 316 12.08 -16.97 21.83
C LYS A 316 13.21 -17.98 21.69
N MET A 317 14.39 -17.49 21.31
CA MET A 317 15.55 -18.37 21.11
C MET A 317 15.98 -19.04 22.42
N SER A 318 15.85 -18.34 23.55
CA SER A 318 16.09 -18.87 24.90
C SER A 318 15.24 -20.09 25.22
N ASP A 319 13.96 -20.05 24.82
CA ASP A 319 12.98 -21.09 25.15
C ASP A 319 13.17 -22.31 24.23
N PHE A 320 13.55 -22.06 22.97
CA PHE A 320 13.82 -23.11 21.99
C PHE A 320 15.05 -23.96 22.36
N VAL A 321 16.13 -23.31 22.78
CA VAL A 321 17.40 -23.99 23.10
C VAL A 321 17.47 -24.48 24.55
N ASN A 322 16.46 -24.17 25.37
CA ASN A 322 16.39 -24.62 26.75
C ASN A 322 16.25 -26.16 26.80
N PRO A 323 17.21 -26.89 27.42
CA PRO A 323 17.15 -28.34 27.54
C PRO A 323 15.89 -28.85 28.28
N GLU A 324 15.34 -28.04 29.19
CA GLU A 324 14.11 -28.36 29.92
C GLU A 324 12.87 -28.27 29.01
N ALA A 325 12.89 -27.39 28.00
CA ALA A 325 11.72 -27.14 27.14
C ALA A 325 11.45 -28.28 26.15
N GLY A 326 12.46 -29.07 25.77
CA GLY A 326 12.27 -30.30 24.96
C GLY A 326 12.16 -30.09 23.44
N PHE A 327 12.35 -28.88 22.92
CA PHE A 327 12.38 -28.62 21.47
C PHE A 327 13.71 -29.00 20.82
N PHE A 328 14.79 -28.86 21.58
CA PHE A 328 16.15 -29.26 21.21
C PHE A 328 16.62 -30.38 22.16
N VAL A 329 16.77 -31.59 21.63
CA VAL A 329 17.11 -32.82 22.39
C VAL A 329 18.14 -33.61 21.60
N ASP A 330 19.21 -34.08 22.25
CA ASP A 330 20.27 -34.90 21.62
C ASP A 330 20.81 -34.30 20.31
N ASP A 331 21.16 -33.02 20.35
CA ASP A 331 21.60 -32.22 19.20
C ASP A 331 20.61 -32.14 18.02
N THR A 332 19.36 -32.56 18.25
CA THR A 332 18.34 -32.69 17.22
C THR A 332 17.26 -31.63 17.41
N ALA A 333 16.84 -31.02 16.30
CA ALA A 333 15.67 -30.14 16.21
C ALA A 333 14.72 -30.64 15.12
N VAL A 334 13.41 -30.60 15.38
CA VAL A 334 12.40 -31.08 14.42
C VAL A 334 11.39 -29.97 14.13
N PHE A 335 11.30 -29.61 12.86
CA PHE A 335 10.34 -28.67 12.32
C PHE A 335 9.33 -29.40 11.45
N SER A 336 8.08 -28.99 11.47
CA SER A 336 7.03 -29.56 10.61
C SER A 336 6.20 -28.45 10.00
N THR A 337 5.66 -28.69 8.82
CA THR A 337 4.66 -27.84 8.18
C THR A 337 3.55 -28.71 7.64
N SER A 338 2.33 -28.47 8.13
CA SER A 338 1.12 -29.01 7.51
C SER A 338 0.50 -27.94 6.62
N PHE A 339 0.01 -28.32 5.44
CA PHE A 339 -0.55 -27.36 4.50
C PHE A 339 -1.78 -27.89 3.76
N HIS A 340 -2.59 -26.95 3.30
CA HIS A 340 -3.74 -27.15 2.43
C HIS A 340 -3.74 -26.07 1.36
N VAL A 341 -3.63 -26.49 0.10
CA VAL A 341 -3.64 -25.63 -1.08
C VAL A 341 -5.06 -25.53 -1.61
N ILE A 342 -5.46 -24.31 -1.95
CA ILE A 342 -6.73 -24.06 -2.62
C ILE A 342 -6.56 -24.36 -4.10
N LYS A 343 -7.33 -25.33 -4.59
CA LYS A 343 -7.37 -25.66 -6.00
C LYS A 343 -8.27 -24.65 -6.72
N GLU A 344 -7.69 -23.89 -7.63
CA GLU A 344 -8.38 -22.81 -8.34
C GLU A 344 -8.02 -22.80 -9.82
N PHE A 345 -8.93 -22.26 -10.62
CA PHE A 345 -8.73 -22.03 -12.04
C PHE A 345 -9.19 -20.63 -12.37
N SER A 346 -8.42 -19.92 -13.19
CA SER A 346 -8.80 -18.58 -13.65
C SER A 346 -8.67 -18.48 -15.15
N SER A 347 -9.60 -17.77 -15.77
CA SER A 347 -9.52 -17.37 -17.17
C SER A 347 -9.77 -15.88 -17.30
N PHE A 348 -9.08 -15.23 -18.22
CA PHE A 348 -9.23 -13.82 -18.48
C PHE A 348 -9.44 -13.60 -19.98
N THR A 349 -10.51 -12.90 -20.31
CA THR A 349 -10.82 -12.49 -21.68
C THR A 349 -10.83 -10.98 -21.74
N ARG A 350 -10.05 -10.42 -22.67
CA ARG A 350 -9.99 -8.98 -22.90
C ARG A 350 -10.92 -8.63 -24.04
N THR A 351 -11.82 -7.68 -23.80
CA THR A 351 -12.75 -7.22 -24.82
C THR A 351 -12.20 -5.95 -25.46
N GLY A 352 -11.81 -6.04 -26.74
CA GLY A 352 -11.30 -4.91 -27.54
C GLY A 352 -11.52 -5.19 -29.04
N GLY A 353 -12.32 -4.34 -29.68
CA GLY A 353 -13.05 -4.63 -30.93
C GLY A 353 -12.23 -4.93 -32.20
N LEU A 354 -12.89 -5.66 -33.10
CA LEU A 354 -12.51 -5.88 -34.51
C LEU A 354 -12.56 -4.56 -35.30
N ILE A 355 -11.49 -3.77 -35.36
CA ILE A 355 -11.19 -2.89 -36.52
C ILE A 355 -9.66 -2.86 -36.74
N GLU A 356 -9.28 -3.10 -38.00
CA GLU A 356 -7.94 -3.23 -38.58
C GLU A 356 -6.95 -2.08 -38.27
N GLY A 357 -5.65 -2.41 -38.26
CA GLY A 357 -4.58 -1.44 -38.56
C GLY A 357 -3.33 -1.49 -37.68
N ARG A 358 -2.25 -2.03 -38.26
CA ARG A 358 -0.84 -2.11 -37.80
C ARG A 358 -0.35 -1.06 -36.77
N ASN A 359 0.41 -1.57 -35.81
CA ASN A 359 1.40 -0.93 -34.93
C ASN A 359 0.88 0.00 -33.81
N GLY A 360 0.63 -0.61 -32.65
CA GLY A 360 0.58 0.07 -31.35
C GLY A 360 -0.02 -0.85 -30.28
N THR A 361 0.69 -1.10 -29.18
CA THR A 361 0.20 -1.83 -28.00
C THR A 361 -1.01 -1.12 -27.40
N ARG A 362 -2.22 -1.43 -27.88
CA ARG A 362 -3.48 -0.97 -27.30
C ARG A 362 -3.91 -1.96 -26.22
N ASN A 363 -3.59 -1.65 -24.97
CA ASN A 363 -4.11 -2.38 -23.80
C ASN A 363 -5.62 -2.15 -23.75
N GLY A 364 -6.44 -3.19 -23.87
CA GLY A 364 -7.90 -3.09 -23.73
C GLY A 364 -8.29 -2.60 -22.34
N GLN A 365 -9.17 -1.60 -22.30
CA GLN A 365 -9.70 -0.97 -21.07
C GLN A 365 -10.83 -1.79 -20.41
N MET A 366 -11.26 -2.88 -21.06
CA MET A 366 -12.32 -3.76 -20.59
C MET A 366 -11.84 -5.22 -20.57
N GLY A 367 -12.29 -6.00 -19.59
CA GLY A 367 -12.11 -7.44 -19.59
C GLY A 367 -13.04 -8.16 -18.63
N LYS A 368 -13.26 -9.44 -18.92
CA LYS A 368 -14.00 -10.38 -18.08
C LYS A 368 -13.03 -11.41 -17.52
N PHE A 369 -12.97 -11.47 -16.19
CA PHE A 369 -12.19 -12.43 -15.44
C PHE A 369 -13.13 -13.44 -14.78
N THR A 370 -12.86 -14.73 -14.95
CA THR A 370 -13.62 -15.81 -14.31
C THR A 370 -12.69 -16.61 -13.43
N TRP A 371 -13.11 -16.85 -12.19
CA TRP A 371 -12.34 -17.53 -11.16
C TRP A 371 -13.17 -18.65 -10.53
N ARG A 372 -12.73 -19.88 -10.72
CA ARG A 372 -13.34 -21.08 -10.16
C ARG A 372 -12.51 -21.58 -8.98
N ILE A 373 -13.15 -21.80 -7.84
CA ILE A 373 -12.55 -22.45 -6.68
C ILE A 373 -13.16 -23.84 -6.55
N GLU A 374 -12.34 -24.88 -6.53
CA GLU A 374 -12.75 -26.27 -6.29
C GLU A 374 -12.56 -26.67 -4.82
N ASN A 375 -13.25 -27.74 -4.42
CA ASN A 375 -13.30 -28.24 -3.05
C ASN A 375 -13.76 -27.17 -2.04
N PHE A 376 -14.74 -26.34 -2.43
CA PHE A 376 -15.15 -25.14 -1.67
C PHE A 376 -15.76 -25.50 -0.31
N THR A 377 -16.56 -26.57 -0.24
CA THR A 377 -17.13 -27.08 1.01
C THR A 377 -16.02 -27.55 1.96
N ARG A 378 -15.00 -28.23 1.43
CA ARG A 378 -13.83 -28.65 2.22
C ARG A 378 -13.07 -27.45 2.78
N LEU A 379 -12.89 -26.40 1.98
CA LEU A 379 -12.28 -25.15 2.43
C LEU A 379 -13.09 -24.53 3.58
N VAL A 380 -14.40 -24.31 3.40
CA VAL A 380 -15.24 -23.69 4.45
C VAL A 380 -15.26 -24.53 5.74
N ASN A 381 -15.37 -25.86 5.62
CA ASN A 381 -15.29 -26.77 6.77
C ASN A 381 -13.94 -26.70 7.48
N LEU A 382 -12.84 -26.53 6.74
CA LEU A 382 -11.50 -26.36 7.34
C LEU A 382 -11.43 -25.06 8.14
N LEU A 383 -11.95 -23.96 7.58
CA LEU A 383 -12.00 -22.66 8.26
C LEU A 383 -12.85 -22.70 9.53
N GLU A 384 -13.98 -23.40 9.48
CA GLU A 384 -14.85 -23.60 10.63
C GLU A 384 -14.15 -24.43 11.72
N LYS A 385 -13.55 -25.57 11.36
CA LYS A 385 -12.81 -26.43 12.31
C LYS A 385 -11.67 -25.70 12.99
N ARG A 386 -10.99 -24.80 12.27
CA ARG A 386 -9.89 -23.97 12.80
C ARG A 386 -10.36 -22.66 13.43
N LYS A 387 -11.67 -22.39 13.46
CA LYS A 387 -12.28 -21.15 13.99
C LYS A 387 -11.71 -19.87 13.34
N ILE A 388 -11.37 -19.95 12.05
CA ILE A 388 -10.89 -18.80 11.26
C ILE A 388 -12.11 -18.09 10.68
N THR A 389 -12.34 -16.82 11.08
CA THR A 389 -13.51 -16.03 10.67
C THR A 389 -13.20 -14.95 9.64
N ASP A 390 -11.99 -14.38 9.65
CA ASP A 390 -11.65 -13.19 8.84
C ASP A 390 -10.69 -13.52 7.68
N LEU A 391 -10.64 -14.78 7.25
CA LEU A 391 -9.84 -15.19 6.11
C LEU A 391 -10.45 -14.66 4.81
N TYR A 392 -9.64 -13.95 4.04
CA TYR A 392 -9.89 -13.72 2.62
C TYR A 392 -8.90 -14.47 1.74
N ILE A 393 -9.35 -14.79 0.53
CA ILE A 393 -8.57 -15.43 -0.52
C ILE A 393 -8.51 -14.47 -1.70
N LYS A 394 -7.35 -14.42 -2.36
CA LYS A 394 -7.10 -13.58 -3.51
C LYS A 394 -6.87 -14.42 -4.76
N SER A 395 -7.58 -14.09 -5.83
CA SER A 395 -7.36 -14.70 -7.15
C SER A 395 -5.97 -14.37 -7.69
N LYS A 396 -5.56 -15.05 -8.78
CA LYS A 396 -4.48 -14.57 -9.64
C LYS A 396 -4.79 -13.14 -10.11
N ARG A 397 -3.74 -12.33 -10.31
CA ARG A 397 -3.88 -10.98 -10.86
C ARG A 397 -4.19 -11.05 -12.35
N PHE A 398 -4.98 -10.10 -12.83
CA PHE A 398 -5.24 -9.90 -14.25
C PHE A 398 -5.11 -8.41 -14.59
N GLN A 399 -4.65 -8.10 -15.81
CA GLN A 399 -4.31 -6.74 -16.19
C GLN A 399 -5.30 -6.15 -17.19
N ILE A 400 -5.91 -5.01 -16.81
CA ILE A 400 -6.80 -4.21 -17.65
C ILE A 400 -6.21 -2.81 -17.80
N GLY A 401 -6.06 -2.34 -19.05
CA GLY A 401 -5.30 -1.13 -19.32
C GLY A 401 -3.88 -1.23 -18.76
N ASN A 402 -3.55 -0.35 -17.80
CA ASN A 402 -2.27 -0.33 -17.09
C ASN A 402 -2.45 -0.60 -15.58
N ARG A 403 -3.58 -1.20 -15.19
CA ARG A 403 -3.91 -1.48 -13.78
C ARG A 403 -3.92 -2.98 -13.56
N ASP A 404 -3.45 -3.40 -12.38
CA ASP A 404 -3.51 -4.78 -11.94
C ASP A 404 -4.76 -4.97 -11.08
N CYS A 405 -5.60 -5.91 -11.48
CA CYS A 405 -6.87 -6.23 -10.84
C CYS A 405 -6.79 -7.63 -10.20
N ARG A 406 -7.52 -7.84 -9.11
CA ARG A 406 -7.76 -9.19 -8.54
C ARG A 406 -9.07 -9.24 -7.76
N LEU A 407 -9.66 -10.43 -7.70
CA LEU A 407 -10.81 -10.70 -6.84
C LEU A 407 -10.34 -11.04 -5.43
N ILE A 408 -11.07 -10.53 -4.44
CA ILE A 408 -10.96 -10.89 -3.03
C ILE A 408 -12.29 -11.52 -2.60
N VAL A 409 -12.23 -12.72 -2.06
CA VAL A 409 -13.40 -13.44 -1.54
C VAL A 409 -13.19 -13.77 -0.08
N TYR A 410 -14.21 -13.52 0.73
CA TYR A 410 -14.31 -14.00 2.11
C TYR A 410 -15.31 -15.16 2.13
N PRO A 411 -14.86 -16.44 2.11
CA PRO A 411 -15.75 -17.59 2.04
C PRO A 411 -16.76 -17.68 3.18
N ARG A 412 -16.42 -17.08 4.33
CA ARG A 412 -17.23 -17.03 5.54
C ARG A 412 -17.63 -15.60 5.96
N GLY A 413 -17.49 -14.60 5.09
CA GLY A 413 -17.80 -13.19 5.40
C GLY A 413 -16.70 -12.41 6.13
N GLN A 414 -16.91 -11.09 6.34
CA GLN A 414 -15.92 -10.13 6.87
C GLN A 414 -16.17 -9.66 8.32
N SER A 415 -17.30 -10.02 8.98
CA SER A 415 -17.75 -9.41 10.24
C SER A 415 -17.85 -10.35 11.46
N LYS A 416 -17.97 -9.77 12.66
CA LYS A 416 -18.32 -10.53 13.87
C LYS A 416 -19.63 -11.28 13.65
N ALA A 417 -19.71 -12.47 14.23
CA ALA A 417 -20.81 -13.41 14.02
C ALA A 417 -22.21 -12.78 14.27
N PRO A 418 -23.23 -13.23 13.52
CA PRO A 418 -23.19 -14.30 12.52
C PRO A 418 -22.88 -13.77 11.11
N CYS A 419 -21.73 -14.17 10.54
CA CYS A 419 -21.47 -13.95 9.12
C CYS A 419 -22.25 -14.98 8.29
N LEU A 420 -23.43 -14.58 7.83
CA LEU A 420 -24.31 -15.43 7.02
C LEU A 420 -24.12 -15.20 5.51
N HIS A 421 -23.20 -14.33 5.11
CA HIS A 421 -23.00 -13.96 3.72
C HIS A 421 -21.54 -14.14 3.27
N LEU A 422 -21.40 -14.64 2.05
CA LEU A 422 -20.17 -14.55 1.27
C LEU A 422 -19.92 -13.09 0.91
N SER A 423 -18.68 -12.62 1.04
CA SER A 423 -18.27 -11.27 0.59
C SER A 423 -17.36 -11.36 -0.63
N VAL A 424 -17.55 -10.45 -1.59
CA VAL A 424 -16.77 -10.40 -2.84
C VAL A 424 -16.37 -8.96 -3.11
N PHE A 425 -15.09 -8.74 -3.38
CA PHE A 425 -14.51 -7.44 -3.68
C PHE A 425 -13.58 -7.52 -4.90
N LEU A 426 -13.44 -6.39 -5.59
CA LEU A 426 -12.43 -6.15 -6.59
C LEU A 426 -11.36 -5.24 -6.01
N GLU A 427 -10.11 -5.67 -6.06
CA GLU A 427 -8.95 -4.83 -5.77
C GLU A 427 -8.31 -4.38 -7.08
N VAL A 428 -7.99 -3.10 -7.18
CA VAL A 428 -7.26 -2.50 -8.30
C VAL A 428 -6.02 -1.79 -7.76
N THR A 429 -4.88 -2.03 -8.40
CA THR A 429 -3.59 -1.47 -8.01
C THR A 429 -2.79 -0.99 -9.22
N ASP A 430 -1.78 -0.17 -8.96
CA ASP A 430 -0.81 0.28 -9.97
C ASP A 430 0.58 -0.28 -9.63
N SER A 431 1.02 -1.30 -10.36
CA SER A 431 2.36 -1.87 -10.18
C SER A 431 3.48 -1.00 -10.74
N ARG A 432 3.17 0.02 -11.55
CA ARG A 432 4.14 0.86 -12.25
C ARG A 432 4.40 2.19 -11.54
N SER A 433 3.46 2.63 -10.70
CA SER A 433 3.55 3.92 -10.01
C SER A 433 4.37 3.82 -8.73
N SER A 434 5.58 4.40 -8.74
CA SER A 434 6.30 4.79 -7.52
C SER A 434 5.73 6.06 -6.87
N SER A 435 4.84 6.78 -7.56
CA SER A 435 4.14 7.97 -7.04
C SER A 435 2.98 7.60 -6.11
N SER A 436 2.81 8.40 -5.05
CA SER A 436 1.89 8.18 -3.93
C SER A 436 0.39 8.28 -4.29
N ASP A 437 0.02 8.91 -5.40
CA ASP A 437 -1.32 9.51 -5.57
C ASP A 437 -2.06 9.06 -6.85
N TRP A 438 -1.84 7.83 -7.30
CA TRP A 438 -2.58 7.30 -8.46
C TRP A 438 -4.09 7.22 -8.16
N SER A 439 -4.92 7.53 -9.16
CA SER A 439 -6.36 7.24 -9.14
C SER A 439 -6.88 6.83 -10.50
N CYS A 440 -7.94 6.03 -10.54
CA CYS A 440 -8.68 5.76 -11.77
C CYS A 440 -10.15 5.47 -11.47
N PHE A 441 -11.03 5.94 -12.34
CA PHE A 441 -12.44 5.58 -12.30
C PHE A 441 -12.65 4.20 -12.93
N VAL A 442 -13.37 3.32 -12.24
CA VAL A 442 -13.60 1.93 -12.65
C VAL A 442 -15.07 1.60 -12.49
N SER A 443 -15.70 1.18 -13.59
CA SER A 443 -16.98 0.48 -13.56
C SER A 443 -16.71 -1.00 -13.47
N HIS A 444 -17.30 -1.67 -12.49
CA HIS A 444 -17.13 -3.10 -12.33
C HIS A 444 -18.45 -3.78 -11.98
N GLN A 445 -18.58 -4.99 -12.48
CA GLN A 445 -19.66 -5.90 -12.20
C GLN A 445 -19.06 -7.20 -11.68
N LEU A 446 -19.42 -7.58 -10.45
CA LEU A 446 -18.99 -8.85 -9.85
C LEU A 446 -20.18 -9.78 -9.81
N SER A 447 -19.93 -11.08 -9.98
CA SER A 447 -20.95 -12.11 -9.96
C SER A 447 -20.51 -13.36 -9.23
N VAL A 448 -21.45 -13.99 -8.54
CA VAL A 448 -21.38 -15.41 -8.19
C VAL A 448 -22.24 -16.15 -9.20
N VAL A 449 -21.57 -16.92 -10.06
CA VAL A 449 -22.18 -17.53 -11.24
C VAL A 449 -23.01 -18.73 -10.82
N ASN A 450 -24.26 -18.76 -11.27
CA ASN A 450 -25.06 -19.95 -11.20
C ASN A 450 -24.67 -20.87 -12.36
N GLN A 451 -24.14 -22.05 -12.04
CA GLN A 451 -23.53 -22.95 -13.01
C GLN A 451 -24.56 -23.80 -13.76
N ARG A 452 -25.85 -23.69 -13.41
CA ARG A 452 -26.97 -24.37 -14.10
C ARG A 452 -27.72 -23.45 -15.05
N SER A 453 -27.89 -22.18 -14.69
CA SER A 453 -28.44 -21.15 -15.55
C SER A 453 -27.79 -19.81 -15.29
N GLU A 454 -27.17 -19.21 -16.31
CA GLU A 454 -26.45 -17.94 -16.17
C GLU A 454 -27.36 -16.79 -15.72
N GLU A 455 -28.63 -16.80 -16.13
CA GLU A 455 -29.64 -15.78 -15.77
C GLU A 455 -29.98 -15.76 -14.27
N MET A 456 -29.72 -16.87 -13.56
CA MET A 456 -29.93 -17.01 -12.13
C MET A 456 -28.66 -16.66 -11.32
N SER A 457 -27.63 -16.13 -11.96
CA SER A 457 -26.42 -15.66 -11.28
C SER A 457 -26.73 -14.42 -10.45
N VAL A 458 -26.10 -14.31 -9.28
CA VAL A 458 -26.19 -13.08 -8.48
C VAL A 458 -25.11 -12.14 -8.94
N THR A 459 -25.52 -11.02 -9.50
CA THR A 459 -24.63 -10.01 -10.09
C THR A 459 -24.87 -8.65 -9.43
N LYS A 460 -23.78 -7.97 -9.06
CA LYS A 460 -23.83 -6.62 -8.49
C LYS A 460 -22.83 -5.72 -9.22
N GLU A 461 -23.23 -4.48 -9.47
CA GLU A 461 -22.43 -3.51 -10.22
C GLU A 461 -22.25 -2.20 -9.45
N SER A 462 -21.05 -1.63 -9.58
CA SER A 462 -20.66 -0.38 -8.93
C SER A 462 -19.62 0.36 -9.76
N GLN A 463 -19.53 1.66 -9.52
CA GLN A 463 -18.56 2.54 -10.15
C GLN A 463 -17.87 3.32 -9.05
N ASN A 464 -16.56 3.13 -8.93
CA ASN A 464 -15.79 3.79 -7.89
C ASN A 464 -14.50 4.33 -8.46
N ARG A 465 -13.97 5.36 -7.79
CA ARG A 465 -12.64 5.86 -8.06
C ARG A 465 -11.65 5.16 -7.14
N TYR A 466 -10.88 4.26 -7.72
CA TYR A 466 -9.86 3.51 -7.02
C TYR A 466 -8.63 4.39 -6.82
N SER A 467 -7.97 4.24 -5.67
CA SER A 467 -6.75 4.96 -5.30
C SER A 467 -5.92 4.14 -4.33
N LYS A 468 -4.78 4.69 -3.89
CA LYS A 468 -3.97 4.06 -2.82
C LYS A 468 -4.74 3.93 -1.49
N ALA A 469 -5.58 4.92 -1.17
CA ALA A 469 -6.38 4.93 0.06
C ALA A 469 -7.63 4.04 -0.03
N ALA A 470 -8.21 3.91 -1.23
CA ALA A 470 -9.40 3.11 -1.49
C ALA A 470 -9.16 2.19 -2.70
N LYS A 471 -8.41 1.10 -2.47
CA LYS A 471 -7.96 0.18 -3.54
C LYS A 471 -8.88 -1.03 -3.73
N ASP A 472 -9.79 -1.28 -2.79
CA ASP A 472 -10.70 -2.42 -2.76
C ASP A 472 -12.14 -1.95 -2.56
N TRP A 473 -13.02 -2.40 -3.46
CA TRP A 473 -14.45 -2.09 -3.43
C TRP A 473 -15.26 -3.35 -3.73
N GLY A 474 -16.44 -3.47 -3.12
CA GLY A 474 -17.27 -4.65 -3.25
C GLY A 474 -18.36 -4.71 -2.19
N TRP A 475 -18.87 -5.91 -1.94
CA TRP A 475 -20.01 -6.12 -1.06
C TRP A 475 -19.68 -7.13 0.05
N ARG A 476 -19.89 -6.69 1.29
CA ARG A 476 -19.83 -7.55 2.48
C ARG A 476 -20.91 -8.63 2.45
N GLU A 477 -22.11 -8.25 2.02
CA GLU A 477 -23.26 -9.14 1.88
C GLU A 477 -23.52 -9.38 0.39
N PHE A 478 -22.85 -10.37 -0.19
CA PHE A 478 -22.98 -10.68 -1.62
C PHE A 478 -24.06 -11.73 -1.87
N VAL A 479 -23.85 -12.96 -1.39
CA VAL A 479 -24.78 -14.11 -1.45
C VAL A 479 -24.85 -14.75 -0.07
N THR A 480 -26.03 -15.19 0.39
CA THR A 480 -26.16 -15.92 1.66
C THR A 480 -25.45 -17.27 1.57
N LEU A 481 -24.77 -17.68 2.65
CA LEU A 481 -24.16 -19.01 2.71
C LEU A 481 -25.23 -20.10 2.60
N THR A 482 -26.44 -19.88 3.13
CA THR A 482 -27.57 -20.81 2.98
C THR A 482 -27.93 -21.05 1.52
N SER A 483 -28.04 -20.00 0.69
CA SER A 483 -28.32 -20.17 -0.74
C SER A 483 -27.10 -20.70 -1.50
N LEU A 484 -25.89 -20.30 -1.12
CA LEU A 484 -24.66 -20.77 -1.76
C LEU A 484 -24.49 -22.29 -1.63
N PHE A 485 -24.80 -22.84 -0.45
CA PHE A 485 -24.67 -24.27 -0.14
C PHE A 485 -25.93 -25.09 -0.43
N ASP A 486 -27.03 -24.46 -0.82
CA ASP A 486 -28.22 -25.15 -1.26
C ASP A 486 -27.96 -25.83 -2.62
N GLN A 487 -28.18 -27.14 -2.66
CA GLN A 487 -27.91 -27.96 -3.84
C GLN A 487 -28.85 -27.62 -5.00
N ASP A 488 -30.02 -27.04 -4.74
CA ASP A 488 -30.99 -26.68 -5.78
C ASP A 488 -30.72 -25.29 -6.37
N SER A 489 -30.13 -24.39 -5.59
CA SER A 489 -29.80 -23.01 -5.98
C SER A 489 -28.78 -22.90 -7.13
N GLY A 490 -27.95 -23.93 -7.39
CA GLY A 490 -27.10 -24.01 -8.60
C GLY A 490 -25.77 -23.23 -8.55
N PHE A 491 -25.43 -22.59 -7.42
CA PHE A 491 -24.14 -21.89 -7.24
C PHE A 491 -22.97 -22.84 -6.96
N LEU A 492 -23.20 -23.90 -6.17
CA LEU A 492 -22.20 -24.92 -5.85
C LEU A 492 -22.45 -26.18 -6.68
N VAL A 493 -21.61 -26.42 -7.68
CA VAL A 493 -21.69 -27.60 -8.58
C VAL A 493 -20.35 -28.33 -8.55
N GLN A 494 -20.39 -29.65 -8.34
CA GLN A 494 -19.19 -30.49 -8.19
C GLN A 494 -18.20 -29.95 -7.14
N ASP A 495 -18.72 -29.52 -5.99
CA ASP A 495 -17.97 -28.87 -4.90
C ASP A 495 -17.12 -27.67 -5.37
N SER A 496 -17.59 -26.95 -6.40
CA SER A 496 -16.91 -25.77 -6.94
C SER A 496 -17.84 -24.57 -7.06
N VAL A 497 -17.29 -23.39 -6.82
CA VAL A 497 -17.97 -22.09 -6.94
C VAL A 497 -17.23 -21.26 -7.97
N VAL A 498 -17.98 -20.56 -8.83
CA VAL A 498 -17.44 -19.72 -9.89
C VAL A 498 -17.78 -18.25 -9.63
N PHE A 499 -16.75 -17.42 -9.61
CA PHE A 499 -16.82 -15.97 -9.51
C PHE A 499 -16.51 -15.35 -10.87
N SER A 500 -17.17 -14.24 -11.20
CA SER A 500 -16.87 -13.44 -12.39
C SER A 500 -16.66 -11.98 -12.01
N ALA A 501 -15.75 -11.31 -12.70
CA ALA A 501 -15.54 -9.87 -12.63
C ALA A 501 -15.44 -9.31 -14.03
N GLU A 502 -16.41 -8.47 -14.41
CA GLU A 502 -16.36 -7.65 -15.61
C GLU A 502 -15.93 -6.25 -15.19
N VAL A 503 -14.83 -5.76 -15.76
CA VAL A 503 -14.19 -4.53 -15.30
C VAL A 503 -13.90 -3.66 -16.51
N LEU A 504 -14.33 -2.41 -16.43
CA LEU A 504 -14.09 -1.35 -17.39
C LEU A 504 -13.40 -0.16 -16.69
N ILE A 505 -12.22 0.20 -17.16
CA ILE A 505 -11.42 1.29 -16.60
C ILE A 505 -11.50 2.52 -17.49
N LEU A 506 -11.79 3.68 -16.89
CA LEU A 506 -11.78 4.96 -17.59
C LEU A 506 -10.35 5.33 -17.96
N LYS A 507 -10.10 5.50 -19.25
CA LYS A 507 -8.83 6.02 -19.76
C LYS A 507 -8.95 7.54 -19.79
N GLU A 508 -8.36 8.18 -18.80
CA GLU A 508 -8.45 9.63 -18.62
C GLU A 508 -7.08 10.29 -18.48
N THR A 509 -7.02 11.58 -18.82
CA THR A 509 -5.89 12.46 -18.52
C THR A 509 -6.44 13.78 -18.01
N SER A 510 -5.80 14.35 -17.00
CA SER A 510 -6.24 15.62 -16.41
C SER A 510 -5.08 16.57 -16.23
N LEU A 511 -5.33 17.86 -16.50
CA LEU A 511 -4.36 18.94 -16.39
C LEU A 511 -5.00 20.11 -15.65
N THR A 512 -4.35 20.56 -14.57
CA THR A 512 -4.71 21.79 -13.85
C THR A 512 -3.74 22.90 -14.25
N LYS A 513 -4.25 24.10 -14.54
CA LYS A 513 -3.44 25.30 -14.79
C LYS A 513 -3.95 26.43 -13.89
N ASP A 514 -3.08 26.96 -13.06
CA ASP A 514 -3.38 28.11 -12.22
C ASP A 514 -2.77 29.37 -12.84
N TYR A 515 -3.60 30.39 -13.05
CA TYR A 515 -3.16 31.71 -13.48
C TYR A 515 -2.97 32.58 -12.24
N ARG A 516 -1.72 32.86 -11.87
CA ARG A 516 -1.40 33.97 -10.95
C ARG A 516 -1.21 35.21 -11.79
N GLU A 517 -2.09 36.20 -11.62
CA GLU A 517 -1.86 37.52 -12.22
C GLU A 517 -0.60 38.11 -11.57
N ALA A 518 0.43 38.40 -12.37
CA ALA A 518 1.63 39.06 -11.90
C ALA A 518 1.30 40.55 -11.71
N GLU A 519 1.17 40.99 -10.46
CA GLU A 519 0.97 42.40 -10.13
C GLU A 519 2.12 43.26 -10.65
N SER A 520 1.79 44.18 -11.56
CA SER A 520 2.58 45.39 -11.79
C SER A 520 2.53 46.25 -10.53
N ALA A 521 3.69 46.45 -9.91
CA ALA A 521 3.86 47.28 -8.72
C ALA A 521 3.35 48.71 -8.93
N ASN A 522 2.26 49.08 -8.24
CA ASN A 522 2.08 50.34 -7.48
C ASN A 522 0.59 50.61 -7.19
N SER A 523 0.07 50.09 -6.07
CA SER A 523 -0.87 50.80 -5.18
C SER A 523 -1.20 49.93 -3.96
N VAL A 524 -1.43 50.59 -2.83
CA VAL A 524 -1.48 50.04 -1.47
C VAL A 524 -2.74 49.20 -1.20
N SER A 525 -2.52 47.96 -0.76
CA SER A 525 -3.37 47.02 0.00
C SER A 525 -4.88 46.90 -0.34
N GLN A 526 -5.20 45.99 -1.27
CA GLN A 526 -6.40 45.15 -1.23
C GLN A 526 -5.97 43.71 -1.52
N ILE A 527 -6.26 42.77 -0.63
CA ILE A 527 -6.01 41.34 -0.85
C ILE A 527 -7.18 40.82 -1.68
N ASP A 528 -7.12 40.98 -3.00
CA ASP A 528 -7.98 40.27 -3.95
C ASP A 528 -7.16 39.15 -4.60
N ASN A 529 -7.03 38.03 -3.89
CA ASN A 529 -6.44 36.81 -4.43
C ASN A 529 -7.48 36.08 -5.30
N THR A 530 -7.87 36.67 -6.44
CA THR A 530 -8.78 36.02 -7.40
C THR A 530 -7.99 34.96 -8.17
N VAL A 531 -7.88 33.75 -7.62
CA VAL A 531 -7.20 32.62 -8.27
C VAL A 531 -8.06 32.10 -9.42
N LYS A 532 -7.72 32.48 -10.66
CA LYS A 532 -8.29 31.85 -11.86
C LYS A 532 -7.59 30.51 -12.10
N SER A 533 -8.27 29.41 -11.84
CA SER A 533 -7.77 28.05 -12.10
C SER A 533 -8.58 27.39 -13.22
N SER A 534 -7.92 26.63 -14.09
CA SER A 534 -8.60 25.82 -15.11
C SER A 534 -8.22 24.36 -14.97
N PHE A 535 -9.23 23.49 -15.00
CA PHE A 535 -9.09 22.05 -14.96
C PHE A 535 -9.60 21.45 -16.27
N THR A 536 -8.72 20.77 -16.99
CA THR A 536 -9.05 20.05 -18.23
C THR A 536 -9.10 18.56 -17.94
N TRP A 537 -10.21 17.91 -18.27
CA TRP A 537 -10.43 16.48 -18.15
C TRP A 537 -10.68 15.85 -19.52
N LYS A 538 -9.75 14.99 -19.94
CA LYS A 538 -9.80 14.28 -21.21
C LYS A 538 -10.18 12.83 -20.97
N VAL A 539 -11.31 12.39 -21.53
CA VAL A 539 -11.79 11.00 -21.51
C VAL A 539 -11.50 10.38 -22.87
N GLU A 540 -10.65 9.35 -22.93
CA GLU A 540 -10.10 8.79 -24.17
C GLU A 540 -10.74 7.46 -24.62
N ASN A 541 -11.73 6.96 -23.88
CA ASN A 541 -12.55 5.80 -24.22
C ASN A 541 -14.04 6.08 -23.94
N PHE A 542 -14.51 7.24 -24.38
CA PHE A 542 -15.83 7.78 -24.05
C PHE A 542 -16.98 6.84 -24.44
N LEU A 543 -16.90 6.22 -25.63
CA LEU A 543 -17.91 5.31 -26.15
C LEU A 543 -18.14 4.10 -25.24
N ALA A 544 -17.09 3.59 -24.58
CA ALA A 544 -17.21 2.48 -23.64
C ALA A 544 -17.98 2.85 -22.37
N PHE A 545 -18.03 4.14 -22.03
CA PHE A 545 -18.77 4.66 -20.88
C PHE A 545 -20.13 5.22 -21.24
N LYS A 546 -20.50 5.27 -22.54
CA LYS A 546 -21.77 5.81 -23.00
C LYS A 546 -22.96 5.13 -22.32
N GLU A 547 -23.04 3.81 -22.42
CA GLU A 547 -24.12 3.00 -21.81
C GLU A 547 -24.16 3.15 -20.28
N ILE A 548 -22.99 3.34 -19.64
CA ILE A 548 -22.91 3.58 -18.20
C ILE A 548 -23.48 4.96 -17.85
N MET A 549 -23.23 5.98 -18.69
CA MET A 549 -23.72 7.34 -18.45
C MET A 549 -25.25 7.45 -18.55
N GLU A 550 -25.92 6.55 -19.27
CA GLU A 550 -27.38 6.49 -19.36
C GLU A 550 -28.05 6.12 -18.02
N THR A 551 -27.34 5.35 -17.19
CA THR A 551 -27.88 4.84 -15.92
C THR A 551 -27.21 5.47 -14.70
N ARG A 552 -25.96 5.92 -14.82
CA ARG A 552 -25.10 6.32 -13.70
C ARG A 552 -24.14 7.44 -14.09
N LYS A 553 -23.47 8.01 -13.09
CA LYS A 553 -22.57 9.14 -13.24
C LYS A 553 -21.12 8.70 -13.32
N ILE A 554 -20.31 9.42 -14.08
CA ILE A 554 -18.84 9.30 -14.11
C ILE A 554 -18.19 10.56 -13.54
N PHE A 555 -17.02 10.40 -12.93
CA PHE A 555 -16.36 11.47 -12.19
C PHE A 555 -14.89 11.62 -12.54
N SER A 556 -14.43 12.86 -12.68
CA SER A 556 -13.00 13.17 -12.76
C SER A 556 -12.29 12.88 -11.43
N LYS A 557 -10.96 12.99 -11.41
CA LYS A 557 -10.24 13.14 -10.14
C LYS A 557 -10.63 14.47 -9.48
N PHE A 558 -10.49 14.51 -8.17
CA PHE A 558 -10.51 15.76 -7.44
C PHE A 558 -9.34 16.65 -7.85
N PHE A 559 -9.57 17.96 -7.83
CA PHE A 559 -8.59 19.00 -8.08
C PHE A 559 -8.82 20.15 -7.10
N GLN A 560 -7.74 20.79 -6.68
CA GLN A 560 -7.81 21.93 -5.77
C GLN A 560 -8.05 23.23 -6.55
N ALA A 561 -8.99 24.05 -6.09
CA ALA A 561 -9.14 25.43 -6.57
C ALA A 561 -9.61 26.33 -5.41
N GLY A 562 -8.89 27.44 -5.17
CA GLY A 562 -9.29 28.45 -4.17
C GLY A 562 -9.41 27.94 -2.72
N GLY A 563 -8.72 26.84 -2.37
CA GLY A 563 -8.85 26.21 -1.04
C GLY A 563 -9.93 25.12 -0.97
N CYS A 564 -10.73 24.94 -2.02
CA CYS A 564 -11.72 23.86 -2.13
C CYS A 564 -11.17 22.67 -2.93
N GLU A 565 -11.57 21.47 -2.56
CA GLU A 565 -11.37 20.26 -3.36
C GLU A 565 -12.64 19.97 -4.18
N LEU A 566 -12.53 20.01 -5.52
CA LEU A 566 -13.64 19.95 -6.46
C LEU A 566 -13.45 18.84 -7.49
N ARG A 567 -14.53 18.32 -8.08
CA ARG A 567 -14.47 17.39 -9.23
C ARG A 567 -15.63 17.58 -10.21
N ILE A 568 -15.42 17.16 -11.46
CA ILE A 568 -16.44 17.20 -12.51
C ILE A 568 -17.23 15.89 -12.50
N GLY A 569 -18.56 15.98 -12.44
CA GLY A 569 -19.48 14.88 -12.65
C GLY A 569 -20.20 14.98 -13.99
N VAL A 570 -20.29 13.87 -14.73
CA VAL A 570 -20.96 13.78 -16.03
C VAL A 570 -21.91 12.60 -16.06
N TYR A 571 -23.10 12.79 -16.63
CA TYR A 571 -24.06 11.73 -16.91
C TYR A 571 -24.96 12.09 -18.09
N GLU A 572 -25.69 11.13 -18.61
CA GLU A 572 -26.68 11.31 -19.66
C GLU A 572 -28.08 11.28 -19.07
N SER A 573 -28.95 12.19 -19.52
CA SER A 573 -30.37 12.18 -19.17
C SER A 573 -31.18 12.52 -20.41
N PHE A 574 -32.06 11.61 -20.83
CA PHE A 574 -32.91 11.75 -22.01
C PHE A 574 -32.11 12.21 -23.26
N ASP A 575 -31.04 11.50 -23.61
CA ASP A 575 -30.12 11.81 -24.72
C ASP A 575 -29.41 13.16 -24.58
N THR A 576 -29.44 13.83 -23.41
CA THR A 576 -28.74 15.10 -23.17
C THR A 576 -27.58 14.90 -22.21
N ILE A 577 -26.39 15.42 -22.55
CA ILE A 577 -25.25 15.37 -21.66
C ILE A 577 -25.38 16.42 -20.55
N CYS A 578 -25.33 15.95 -19.30
CA CYS A 578 -25.47 16.74 -18.10
C CYS A 578 -24.12 16.77 -17.36
N ILE A 579 -23.65 17.97 -17.04
CA ILE A 579 -22.37 18.18 -16.37
C ILE A 579 -22.61 19.04 -15.13
N TYR A 580 -21.93 18.72 -14.04
CA TYR A 580 -21.96 19.53 -12.83
C TYR A 580 -20.62 19.49 -12.12
N LEU A 581 -20.42 20.44 -11.21
CA LEU A 581 -19.27 20.52 -10.33
C LEU A 581 -19.70 20.13 -8.93
N GLU A 582 -18.88 19.36 -8.22
CA GLU A 582 -19.16 18.96 -6.83
C GLU A 582 -17.90 19.11 -5.97
N SER A 583 -18.10 19.43 -4.69
CA SER A 583 -17.06 19.51 -3.65
C SER A 583 -16.95 18.21 -2.86
N ASP A 584 -15.78 17.96 -2.26
CA ASP A 584 -15.67 16.90 -1.25
C ASP A 584 -16.35 17.32 0.07
N GLN A 585 -17.35 16.56 0.49
CA GLN A 585 -18.10 16.79 1.73
C GLN A 585 -17.51 16.01 2.92
N SER A 586 -16.46 15.21 2.70
CA SER A 586 -15.88 14.35 3.72
C SER A 586 -15.04 15.10 4.78
N ALA A 587 -14.72 16.38 4.55
CA ALA A 587 -14.08 17.27 5.52
C ALA A 587 -15.06 17.78 6.61
N GLY A 588 -15.87 16.88 7.16
CA GLY A 588 -17.00 17.15 8.06
C GLY A 588 -16.65 17.61 9.48
N THR A 589 -15.60 18.42 9.67
CA THR A 589 -15.25 18.97 11.00
C THR A 589 -14.93 20.46 11.01
N ASP A 590 -14.83 21.13 9.86
CA ASP A 590 -14.48 22.56 9.83
C ASP A 590 -15.71 23.42 9.47
N VAL A 591 -16.19 24.19 10.46
CA VAL A 591 -17.32 25.12 10.27
C VAL A 591 -16.95 26.21 9.25
N ASP A 592 -15.66 26.45 9.03
CA ASP A 592 -15.14 27.56 8.21
C ASP A 592 -15.03 27.27 6.70
N ASN A 593 -15.22 26.03 6.23
CA ASN A 593 -14.98 25.67 4.81
C ASN A 593 -16.24 25.65 3.94
N ASN A 594 -17.04 26.72 3.97
CA ASN A 594 -18.12 26.93 3.00
C ASN A 594 -17.69 27.96 1.96
N PHE A 595 -17.79 27.62 0.68
CA PHE A 595 -17.35 28.49 -0.41
C PHE A 595 -18.43 28.61 -1.46
N TRP A 596 -18.59 29.81 -1.99
CA TRP A 596 -19.31 30.07 -3.23
C TRP A 596 -18.32 30.03 -4.38
N VAL A 597 -18.54 29.09 -5.29
CA VAL A 597 -17.65 28.86 -6.43
C VAL A 597 -18.42 29.20 -7.69
N LYS A 598 -18.00 30.24 -8.40
CA LYS A 598 -18.48 30.57 -9.74
C LYS A 598 -17.56 29.93 -10.76
N TYR A 599 -18.14 29.16 -11.68
CA TYR A 599 -17.36 28.41 -12.66
C TYR A 599 -18.00 28.44 -14.04
N LYS A 600 -17.16 28.16 -15.03
CA LYS A 600 -17.51 28.02 -16.42
C LYS A 600 -17.12 26.63 -16.89
N MET A 601 -18.11 25.86 -17.32
CA MET A 601 -17.95 24.50 -17.82
C MET A 601 -18.04 24.48 -19.34
N GLY A 602 -17.17 23.70 -19.98
CA GLY A 602 -17.08 23.63 -21.44
C GLY A 602 -16.86 22.22 -21.98
N ILE A 603 -17.49 21.95 -23.12
CA ILE A 603 -17.18 20.77 -23.97
C ILE A 603 -16.41 21.27 -25.18
N LEU A 604 -15.14 20.88 -25.28
CA LEU A 604 -14.25 21.34 -26.35
C LEU A 604 -14.62 20.73 -27.69
N ASN A 605 -14.73 21.57 -28.71
CA ASN A 605 -14.70 21.12 -30.10
C ASN A 605 -13.24 21.01 -30.57
N GLN A 606 -12.77 19.78 -30.75
CA GLN A 606 -11.38 19.47 -31.05
C GLN A 606 -10.99 19.75 -32.51
N LYS A 607 -11.97 19.96 -33.40
CA LYS A 607 -11.73 20.34 -34.81
C LYS A 607 -11.79 21.86 -35.03
N ASN A 608 -12.68 22.56 -34.32
CA ASN A 608 -12.88 24.00 -34.47
C ASN A 608 -13.08 24.67 -33.10
N PRO A 609 -12.06 25.38 -32.57
CA PRO A 609 -12.14 26.07 -31.28
C PRO A 609 -13.28 27.10 -31.18
N ALA A 610 -13.77 27.67 -32.28
CA ALA A 610 -14.89 28.61 -32.25
C ALA A 610 -16.25 27.94 -31.93
N LYS A 611 -16.34 26.61 -32.02
CA LYS A 611 -17.56 25.83 -31.75
C LYS A 611 -17.60 25.20 -30.35
N ILE A 612 -16.70 25.61 -29.44
CA ILE A 612 -16.73 25.15 -28.05
C ILE A 612 -18.04 25.62 -27.41
N VAL A 613 -18.73 24.72 -26.71
CA VAL A 613 -19.95 25.06 -25.98
C VAL A 613 -19.57 25.32 -24.53
N TRP A 614 -19.84 26.54 -24.06
CA TRP A 614 -19.58 26.98 -22.69
C TRP A 614 -20.88 27.29 -21.96
N LYS A 615 -20.95 26.94 -20.68
CA LYS A 615 -22.03 27.32 -19.76
C LYS A 615 -21.44 27.73 -18.42
N GLU A 616 -21.99 28.78 -17.82
CA GLU A 616 -21.58 29.28 -16.51
C GLU A 616 -22.59 28.88 -15.45
N SER A 617 -22.11 28.68 -14.23
CA SER A 617 -22.92 28.30 -13.08
C SER A 617 -22.19 28.64 -11.78
N SER A 618 -22.86 28.43 -10.66
CA SER A 618 -22.26 28.56 -9.34
C SER A 618 -22.75 27.45 -8.40
N ILE A 619 -21.89 27.05 -7.48
CA ILE A 619 -22.24 26.11 -6.39
C ILE A 619 -21.82 26.70 -5.04
N CYS A 620 -22.51 26.27 -4.00
CA CYS A 620 -22.11 26.43 -2.61
C CYS A 620 -21.57 25.08 -2.13
N THR A 621 -20.39 25.03 -1.49
CA THR A 621 -19.74 23.75 -1.17
C THR A 621 -20.45 22.95 -0.07
N LYS A 622 -21.21 23.60 0.82
CA LYS A 622 -21.99 22.92 1.89
C LYS A 622 -23.47 22.71 1.53
N THR A 623 -24.14 23.69 0.94
CA THR A 623 -25.56 23.60 0.62
C THR A 623 -25.76 22.87 -0.71
N TRP A 624 -26.60 21.83 -0.75
CA TRP A 624 -26.85 21.03 -1.97
C TRP A 624 -27.58 21.87 -3.04
N ASN A 625 -26.82 22.67 -3.79
CA ASN A 625 -27.30 23.45 -4.93
C ASN A 625 -26.54 23.05 -6.20
N ASN A 626 -26.51 21.75 -6.50
CA ASN A 626 -25.92 21.22 -7.74
C ASN A 626 -26.70 21.73 -8.96
N SER A 627 -26.33 22.92 -9.44
CA SER A 627 -26.86 23.53 -10.65
C SER A 627 -26.36 22.71 -11.86
N VAL A 628 -27.10 21.66 -12.20
CA VAL A 628 -26.79 20.77 -13.31
C VAL A 628 -26.86 21.54 -14.63
N LEU A 629 -25.77 21.52 -15.39
CA LEU A 629 -25.68 22.11 -16.70
C LEU A 629 -26.00 21.08 -17.77
N GLN A 630 -27.13 21.23 -18.44
CA GLN A 630 -27.50 20.45 -19.62
C GLN A 630 -26.82 21.07 -20.85
N PHE A 631 -26.07 20.32 -21.67
CA PHE A 631 -25.33 20.89 -22.80
C PHE A 631 -26.00 20.66 -24.15
N MET A 632 -25.76 19.50 -24.75
CA MET A 632 -26.18 19.11 -26.10
C MET A 632 -26.63 17.66 -26.09
N LYS A 633 -27.26 17.22 -27.18
CA LYS A 633 -27.61 15.81 -27.30
C LYS A 633 -26.37 14.94 -27.47
N VAL A 634 -26.37 13.76 -26.85
CA VAL A 634 -25.30 12.79 -27.01
C VAL A 634 -25.25 12.35 -28.47
N SER A 635 -26.40 12.13 -29.11
CA SER A 635 -26.50 11.86 -30.55
C SER A 635 -25.75 12.90 -31.41
N ASP A 636 -25.98 14.20 -31.16
CA ASP A 636 -25.31 15.30 -31.90
C ASP A 636 -23.80 15.35 -31.62
N MET A 637 -23.40 15.07 -30.38
CA MET A 637 -22.00 15.06 -29.96
C MET A 637 -21.20 13.93 -30.61
N LEU A 638 -21.86 12.79 -30.87
CA LEU A 638 -21.26 11.58 -31.45
C LEU A 638 -21.13 11.64 -32.99
N GLU A 639 -21.73 12.64 -33.66
CA GLU A 639 -21.58 12.80 -35.10
C GLU A 639 -20.11 13.02 -35.52
N ALA A 640 -19.65 12.28 -36.53
CA ALA A 640 -18.26 12.30 -36.95
C ALA A 640 -17.74 13.70 -37.35
N ASP A 641 -18.60 14.55 -37.87
CA ASP A 641 -18.28 15.90 -38.34
C ASP A 641 -18.53 17.01 -37.29
N ALA A 642 -19.22 16.70 -36.19
CA ALA A 642 -19.49 17.67 -35.13
C ALA A 642 -18.21 18.13 -34.43
N GLY A 643 -17.20 17.24 -34.29
CA GLY A 643 -15.86 17.58 -33.80
C GLY A 643 -15.69 17.58 -32.28
N PHE A 644 -16.72 17.21 -31.52
CA PHE A 644 -16.65 17.06 -30.07
C PHE A 644 -16.02 15.71 -29.66
N LEU A 645 -16.41 14.62 -30.31
CA LEU A 645 -15.75 13.31 -30.20
C LEU A 645 -14.70 13.15 -31.30
N VAL A 646 -13.43 12.99 -30.93
CA VAL A 646 -12.34 12.72 -31.88
C VAL A 646 -11.54 11.52 -31.39
N ARG A 647 -11.44 10.45 -32.19
CA ARG A 647 -10.73 9.21 -31.82
C ARG A 647 -11.18 8.66 -30.46
N ASP A 648 -12.49 8.60 -30.23
CA ASP A 648 -13.11 8.18 -28.96
C ASP A 648 -12.76 9.05 -27.75
N THR A 649 -12.29 10.27 -28.01
CA THR A 649 -11.91 11.23 -26.98
C THR A 649 -12.91 12.38 -26.89
N VAL A 650 -13.37 12.68 -25.67
CA VAL A 650 -14.09 13.91 -25.31
C VAL A 650 -13.27 14.69 -24.29
N VAL A 651 -13.30 16.02 -24.36
CA VAL A 651 -12.57 16.89 -23.43
C VAL A 651 -13.52 17.88 -22.75
N PHE A 652 -13.60 17.76 -21.44
CA PHE A 652 -14.33 18.66 -20.55
C PHE A 652 -13.37 19.66 -19.93
N VAL A 653 -13.79 20.91 -19.80
CA VAL A 653 -13.01 21.98 -19.17
C VAL A 653 -13.86 22.66 -18.12
N CYS A 654 -13.31 22.84 -16.93
CA CYS A 654 -13.86 23.68 -15.88
C CYS A 654 -12.90 24.85 -15.64
N GLU A 655 -13.37 26.08 -15.81
CA GLU A 655 -12.65 27.30 -15.44
C GLU A 655 -13.32 27.89 -14.20
N ILE A 656 -12.56 28.00 -13.11
CA ILE A 656 -13.00 28.67 -11.90
C ILE A 656 -12.84 30.17 -12.13
N LEU A 657 -13.96 30.88 -12.12
CA LEU A 657 -14.03 32.31 -12.36
C LEU A 657 -13.84 33.08 -11.05
N ASP A 658 -14.48 32.60 -9.98
CA ASP A 658 -14.44 33.19 -8.66
C ASP A 658 -14.65 32.12 -7.59
N CYS A 659 -14.01 32.28 -6.45
CA CYS A 659 -14.08 31.35 -5.32
C CYS A 659 -13.87 32.13 -4.02
N CYS A 660 -14.95 32.35 -3.29
CA CYS A 660 -14.94 33.12 -2.06
C CYS A 660 -15.64 32.37 -0.91
N PRO A 661 -15.25 32.60 0.35
CA PRO A 661 -15.97 32.04 1.50
C PRO A 661 -17.44 32.48 1.48
N TRP A 662 -18.37 31.54 1.67
CA TRP A 662 -19.81 31.77 1.70
C TRP A 662 -20.36 31.67 3.12
N PHE A 663 -21.20 32.64 3.50
CA PHE A 663 -21.82 32.70 4.82
C PHE A 663 -23.33 32.41 4.70
N GLU A 664 -23.84 31.44 5.46
CA GLU A 664 -25.26 31.08 5.45
C GLU A 664 -25.95 31.61 6.72
N PHE A 665 -26.93 32.50 6.57
CA PHE A 665 -27.64 33.11 7.71
C PHE A 665 -28.43 32.11 8.58
N SER A 666 -28.73 30.92 8.05
CA SER A 666 -29.36 29.81 8.76
C SER A 666 -28.50 29.32 9.93
N ASP A 667 -27.16 29.38 9.81
CA ASP A 667 -26.23 29.00 10.88
C ASP A 667 -26.32 29.97 12.07
N LEU A 668 -26.72 31.21 11.82
CA LEU A 668 -26.98 32.24 12.83
C LEU A 668 -28.30 32.00 13.58
N ILE A 669 -29.30 31.41 12.90
CA ILE A 669 -30.61 31.09 13.47
C ILE A 669 -30.56 29.79 14.27
N MET A 670 -29.73 28.82 13.86
CA MET A 670 -29.64 27.55 14.59
C MET A 670 -29.07 27.71 16.00
N VAL A 671 -28.14 28.65 16.20
CA VAL A 671 -27.64 29.04 17.55
C VAL A 671 -28.74 29.66 18.42
N LEU A 672 -29.79 30.24 17.84
CA LEU A 672 -30.92 30.82 18.57
C LEU A 672 -32.00 29.79 18.96
N ALA A 673 -31.97 28.59 18.37
CA ALA A 673 -32.98 27.55 18.58
C ALA A 673 -32.46 26.34 19.38
N SER A 674 -31.16 26.29 19.70
CA SER A 674 -30.52 25.15 20.36
C SER A 674 -30.32 25.29 21.87
N ASP A 675 -30.91 26.29 22.53
CA ASP A 675 -30.81 26.45 23.99
C ASP A 675 -31.71 25.47 24.79
N ASP A 676 -32.50 24.64 24.12
CA ASP A 676 -33.20 23.52 24.74
C ASP A 676 -32.84 22.21 24.02
N ASP A 677 -31.67 21.64 24.34
CA ASP A 677 -31.54 20.24 24.80
C ASP A 677 -30.12 19.68 24.63
N GLN A 678 -29.55 19.33 25.78
CA GLN A 678 -28.67 18.20 26.04
C GLN A 678 -27.21 18.24 25.56
N ALA A 679 -26.36 18.38 26.59
CA ALA A 679 -24.92 18.19 26.57
C ALA A 679 -24.50 16.77 26.15
N ASP A 680 -23.43 16.69 25.35
CA ASP A 680 -22.43 15.64 25.50
C ASP A 680 -21.06 16.16 25.02
N ALA A 681 -20.10 16.11 25.93
CA ALA A 681 -18.73 16.57 25.73
C ALA A 681 -17.80 15.37 25.55
N SER A 682 -16.87 15.43 24.58
CA SER A 682 -15.51 14.91 24.80
C SER A 682 -14.47 15.44 23.80
N ALA A 683 -13.32 15.80 24.39
CA ALA A 683 -11.96 15.94 23.83
C ALA A 683 -11.73 17.15 22.88
N THR A 684 -10.72 18.02 23.03
CA THR A 684 -9.30 17.77 23.35
C THR A 684 -8.58 19.09 23.76
N ASN A 685 -7.47 18.95 24.49
CA ASN A 685 -6.50 19.91 25.04
C ASN A 685 -6.36 21.32 24.42
N PRO A 686 -6.14 22.37 25.25
CA PRO A 686 -5.63 23.67 24.83
C PRO A 686 -4.14 23.80 25.20
N ASP A 687 -3.28 24.03 24.21
CA ASP A 687 -2.01 24.71 24.41
C ASP A 687 -1.73 25.56 23.16
N GLU A 688 -1.12 26.72 23.40
CA GLU A 688 -0.77 27.79 22.46
C GLU A 688 -1.87 28.84 22.20
N ILE A 689 -1.73 30.03 22.80
CA ILE A 689 -1.26 31.26 22.13
C ILE A 689 -1.18 32.39 23.17
N MET A 690 -0.02 33.04 23.21
CA MET A 690 0.29 34.27 23.96
C MET A 690 -0.08 35.52 23.16
N ASP A 691 -0.49 36.55 23.92
CA ASP A 691 -0.30 37.99 23.72
C ASP A 691 -0.95 38.69 22.51
N SER A 692 -2.03 39.45 22.78
CA SER A 692 -2.06 40.92 22.66
C SER A 692 -3.50 41.47 22.70
N GLU A 693 -4.14 41.49 23.88
CA GLU A 693 -5.43 42.17 24.07
C GLU A 693 -5.40 43.11 25.27
N GLU A 694 -4.81 44.29 25.09
CA GLU A 694 -5.11 45.47 25.91
C GLU A 694 -4.94 46.70 25.00
N ARG A 695 -6.00 47.09 24.27
CA ARG A 695 -6.17 48.47 23.71
C ARG A 695 -7.46 48.76 22.91
N GLU A 696 -8.45 47.88 22.82
CA GLU A 696 -9.56 48.08 21.85
C GLU A 696 -11.00 48.12 22.43
N GLU A 697 -11.22 47.87 23.73
CA GLU A 697 -12.54 48.09 24.36
C GLU A 697 -12.94 49.58 24.39
N ASP A 698 -11.97 50.50 24.43
CA ASP A 698 -12.21 51.95 24.41
C ASP A 698 -12.88 52.42 23.09
N THR A 699 -12.64 51.72 21.98
CA THR A 699 -13.12 52.16 20.64
C THR A 699 -14.63 52.01 20.43
N PHE A 700 -15.30 51.05 21.08
CA PHE A 700 -16.75 50.83 20.96
C PHE A 700 -17.53 51.72 21.94
N GLN A 701 -17.01 51.94 23.15
CA GLN A 701 -17.55 52.97 24.04
C GLN A 701 -17.47 54.35 23.38
N ASP A 702 -16.38 54.65 22.65
CA ASP A 702 -16.28 55.86 21.83
C ASP A 702 -17.29 55.92 20.67
N PHE A 703 -17.68 54.78 20.08
CA PHE A 703 -18.76 54.72 19.09
C PHE A 703 -20.13 55.03 19.72
N LEU A 704 -20.47 54.39 20.84
CA LEU A 704 -21.73 54.64 21.54
C LEU A 704 -21.79 56.07 22.11
N ALA A 705 -20.66 56.59 22.61
CA ALA A 705 -20.56 57.97 23.09
C ALA A 705 -20.76 58.99 21.97
N ARG A 706 -20.23 58.73 20.76
CA ARG A 706 -20.48 59.56 19.56
C ARG A 706 -21.96 59.55 19.13
N ALA A 707 -22.64 58.43 19.32
CA ALA A 707 -24.10 58.33 19.14
C ALA A 707 -24.92 58.93 20.31
N GLY A 708 -24.28 59.61 21.28
CA GLY A 708 -24.95 60.26 22.41
C GLY A 708 -25.32 59.32 23.56
N ILE A 709 -24.71 58.13 23.63
CA ILE A 709 -24.98 57.09 24.63
C ILE A 709 -23.76 56.92 25.54
N THR A 710 -23.75 57.59 26.70
CA THR A 710 -22.75 57.40 27.75
C THR A 710 -23.20 56.37 28.77
N LEU A 711 -22.36 55.37 29.04
CA LEU A 711 -22.59 54.29 30.02
C LEU A 711 -21.73 54.50 31.27
N PRO A 712 -22.26 54.34 32.51
CA PRO A 712 -21.43 54.17 33.69
C PRO A 712 -20.82 52.75 33.67
N LEU A 713 -19.54 52.64 34.03
CA LEU A 713 -18.80 51.39 34.00
C LEU A 713 -19.39 50.38 35.02
N GLY A 714 -19.95 49.26 34.54
CA GLY A 714 -20.26 48.08 35.37
C GLY A 714 -21.72 47.61 35.49
N GLU A 715 -22.61 47.84 34.52
CA GLU A 715 -23.99 47.30 34.56
C GLU A 715 -24.27 46.12 33.60
N ASN A 716 -25.27 45.32 33.97
CA ASN A 716 -25.72 44.08 33.33
C ASN A 716 -26.20 44.30 31.87
N PRO A 717 -25.96 43.37 30.91
CA PRO A 717 -26.38 43.51 29.51
C PRO A 717 -27.90 43.69 29.33
N SER A 718 -28.71 43.16 30.24
CA SER A 718 -30.17 43.34 30.27
C SER A 718 -30.60 44.78 30.60
N GLN A 719 -29.84 45.54 31.40
CA GLN A 719 -30.10 46.97 31.64
C GLN A 719 -29.66 47.84 30.45
N LEU A 720 -28.60 47.44 29.73
CA LEU A 720 -28.14 48.11 28.51
C LEU A 720 -29.22 48.08 27.43
N GLN A 721 -29.86 46.93 27.24
CA GLN A 721 -30.91 46.74 26.25
C GLN A 721 -32.17 47.57 26.57
N VAL A 722 -32.51 47.73 27.87
CA VAL A 722 -33.59 48.61 28.34
C VAL A 722 -33.25 50.09 28.09
N THR A 723 -32.02 50.50 28.38
CA THR A 723 -31.55 51.89 28.17
C THR A 723 -31.55 52.26 26.67
N LEU A 724 -31.13 51.33 25.82
CA LEU A 724 -31.19 51.48 24.36
C LEU A 724 -32.65 51.51 23.88
N GLN A 725 -33.52 50.64 24.40
CA GLN A 725 -34.96 50.68 24.10
C GLN A 725 -35.58 52.02 24.48
N GLU A 726 -35.31 52.54 25.67
CA GLU A 726 -35.88 53.82 26.13
C GLU A 726 -35.39 55.03 25.32
N LYS A 727 -34.09 55.08 24.98
CA LYS A 727 -33.55 56.16 24.14
C LYS A 727 -34.05 56.11 22.70
N PHE A 728 -34.15 54.92 22.11
CA PHE A 728 -34.58 54.76 20.71
C PHE A 728 -36.10 54.72 20.53
N LEU A 729 -36.90 54.55 21.59
CA LEU A 729 -38.36 54.61 21.48
C LEU A 729 -38.91 56.03 21.20
N MET A 730 -38.14 57.09 21.50
CA MET A 730 -38.67 58.46 21.55
C MET A 730 -37.94 59.49 20.65
N ASP A 731 -36.85 59.12 19.98
CA ASP A 731 -36.07 60.05 19.14
C ASP A 731 -35.66 59.44 17.79
N ALA A 732 -36.37 59.82 16.72
CA ALA A 732 -36.07 59.40 15.36
C ALA A 732 -34.73 59.95 14.84
N GLY A 733 -34.25 61.08 15.38
CA GLY A 733 -32.95 61.66 15.06
C GLY A 733 -31.79 60.82 15.59
N ALA A 734 -31.94 60.28 16.81
CA ALA A 734 -30.97 59.37 17.41
C ALA A 734 -30.86 58.03 16.65
N ILE A 735 -31.99 57.46 16.21
CA ILE A 735 -31.99 56.23 15.39
C ILE A 735 -31.27 56.46 14.05
N SER A 736 -31.56 57.58 13.38
CA SER A 736 -30.92 57.91 12.10
C SER A 736 -29.42 58.16 12.25
N GLY A 737 -28.99 58.86 13.31
CA GLY A 737 -27.57 59.07 13.61
C GLY A 737 -26.85 57.75 13.87
N PHE A 738 -27.42 56.90 14.73
CA PHE A 738 -26.89 55.58 15.04
C PHE A 738 -26.72 54.69 13.80
N LEU A 739 -27.74 54.61 12.93
CA LEU A 739 -27.66 53.79 11.71
C LEU A 739 -26.65 54.33 10.69
N THR A 740 -26.46 55.66 10.65
CA THR A 740 -25.46 56.29 9.78
C THR A 740 -24.05 55.98 10.26
N ASP A 741 -23.81 56.08 11.57
CA ASP A 741 -22.51 55.74 12.15
C ASP A 741 -22.23 54.24 12.11
N LEU A 742 -23.26 53.40 12.30
CA LEU A 742 -23.17 51.95 12.14
C LEU A 742 -22.81 51.57 10.69
N ARG A 743 -23.36 52.28 9.70
CA ARG A 743 -22.99 52.09 8.29
C ARG A 743 -21.50 52.39 8.06
N VAL A 744 -21.00 53.51 8.58
CA VAL A 744 -19.58 53.88 8.47
C VAL A 744 -18.68 52.89 9.22
N TYR A 745 -19.14 52.33 10.34
CA TYR A 745 -18.43 51.28 11.08
C TYR A 745 -18.37 49.95 10.31
N LEU A 746 -19.44 49.59 9.59
CA LEU A 746 -19.55 48.36 8.79
C LEU A 746 -18.88 48.44 7.41
N ASP A 747 -18.51 49.64 6.94
CA ASP A 747 -17.70 49.81 5.71
C ASP A 747 -16.26 49.27 5.89
N ASP A 748 -15.83 48.99 7.12
CA ASP A 748 -14.57 48.29 7.44
C ASP A 748 -14.81 46.78 7.67
N PRO A 749 -14.32 45.89 6.79
CA PRO A 749 -14.62 44.45 6.83
C PRO A 749 -14.10 43.75 8.09
N THR A 750 -13.03 44.26 8.72
CA THR A 750 -12.51 43.75 10.00
C THR A 750 -13.43 44.08 11.17
N LYS A 751 -14.11 45.24 11.13
CA LYS A 751 -15.08 45.66 12.14
C LYS A 751 -16.43 44.96 11.99
N ALA A 752 -16.87 44.71 10.75
CA ALA A 752 -18.06 43.92 10.46
C ALA A 752 -17.95 42.49 10.99
N LYS A 753 -16.78 41.85 10.81
CA LYS A 753 -16.51 40.49 11.31
C LYS A 753 -16.60 40.38 12.84
N ARG A 754 -16.19 41.41 13.59
CA ARG A 754 -16.27 41.46 15.06
C ARG A 754 -17.67 41.76 15.61
N LEU A 755 -18.50 42.48 14.86
CA LEU A 755 -19.89 42.75 15.25
C LEU A 755 -20.77 41.49 15.13
N LEU A 756 -20.44 40.62 14.17
CA LEU A 756 -21.22 39.45 13.79
C LEU A 756 -20.81 38.16 14.53
N LEU A 757 -19.60 38.10 15.11
CA LEU A 757 -19.09 36.94 15.83
C LEU A 757 -19.16 37.15 17.36
N PRO A 758 -19.45 36.11 18.16
CA PRO A 758 -19.30 36.19 19.61
C PRO A 758 -17.81 36.34 19.99
N THR A 759 -17.44 37.42 20.67
CA THR A 759 -16.10 37.56 21.27
C THR A 759 -16.03 36.67 22.52
N LYS A 760 -15.11 35.69 22.53
CA LYS A 760 -14.80 34.89 23.72
C LYS A 760 -14.11 35.78 24.76
N ILE A 761 -14.84 36.17 25.81
CA ILE A 761 -14.24 36.80 26.98
C ILE A 761 -13.53 35.70 27.77
N SER A 762 -12.20 35.74 27.85
CA SER A 762 -11.44 34.81 28.70
C SER A 762 -11.60 35.23 30.16
N SER A 763 -12.39 34.49 30.94
CA SER A 763 -12.49 34.70 32.39
C SER A 763 -11.70 33.63 33.17
N LYS A 764 -10.64 34.07 33.85
CA LYS A 764 -10.16 33.39 35.07
C LYS A 764 -10.93 33.99 36.25
N LEU A 765 -12.11 33.45 36.61
CA LEU A 765 -12.67 33.47 37.97
C LEU A 765 -14.04 32.77 38.02
N THR A 766 -14.16 31.80 38.94
CA THR A 766 -15.36 31.20 39.56
C THR A 766 -16.71 31.25 38.83
N LYS A 767 -17.22 30.05 38.51
CA LYS A 767 -18.58 29.68 38.08
C LYS A 767 -19.69 30.68 38.47
N SER A 768 -20.17 31.44 37.49
CA SER A 768 -21.58 31.85 37.31
C SER A 768 -21.75 32.53 35.95
N ASP A 769 -22.72 32.04 35.16
CA ASP A 769 -23.32 32.63 33.96
C ASP A 769 -22.39 33.18 32.85
N GLU A 770 -22.01 32.31 31.92
CA GLU A 770 -21.50 32.70 30.59
C GLU A 770 -22.65 32.81 29.58
N SER A 771 -23.12 34.02 29.31
CA SER A 771 -23.73 34.36 28.02
C SER A 771 -22.94 35.50 27.40
N SER A 772 -21.88 35.17 26.65
CA SER A 772 -21.23 36.15 25.77
C SER A 772 -22.14 36.41 24.57
N ALA A 773 -23.20 37.20 24.78
CA ALA A 773 -24.07 37.64 23.70
C ALA A 773 -23.25 38.51 22.73
N SER A 774 -23.27 38.19 21.43
CA SER A 774 -22.64 39.07 20.43
C SER A 774 -23.30 40.46 20.48
N LEU A 775 -22.54 41.51 20.15
CA LEU A 775 -23.08 42.89 20.13
C LEU A 775 -24.29 43.02 19.17
N LEU A 776 -24.33 42.22 18.10
CA LEU A 776 -25.50 42.11 17.23
C LEU A 776 -26.73 41.57 17.97
N ASN A 777 -26.58 40.59 18.87
CA ASN A 777 -27.69 40.06 19.67
C ASN A 777 -28.32 41.13 20.58
N LEU A 778 -27.50 42.02 21.13
CA LEU A 778 -27.97 43.14 21.96
C LEU A 778 -28.78 44.14 21.12
N LEU A 779 -28.28 44.50 19.93
CA LEU A 779 -28.91 45.44 19.00
C LEU A 779 -30.18 44.88 18.34
N MET A 780 -30.17 43.60 17.96
CA MET A 780 -31.30 42.92 17.32
C MET A 780 -32.45 42.62 18.29
N GLY A 781 -32.18 42.59 19.60
CA GLY A 781 -33.24 42.50 20.62
C GLY A 781 -34.02 43.80 20.85
N VAL A 782 -33.59 44.92 20.25
CA VAL A 782 -34.38 46.16 20.20
C VAL A 782 -35.28 46.12 18.95
N LYS A 783 -36.56 45.74 19.13
CA LYS A 783 -37.52 45.53 18.03
C LYS A 783 -37.62 46.69 17.02
N VAL A 784 -37.42 47.93 17.46
CA VAL A 784 -37.49 49.13 16.60
C VAL A 784 -36.26 49.24 15.66
N LEU A 785 -35.11 48.72 16.06
CA LEU A 785 -33.86 48.73 15.29
C LEU A 785 -33.70 47.51 14.39
N GLN A 786 -34.35 46.40 14.74
CA GLN A 786 -34.18 45.11 14.07
C GLN A 786 -34.39 45.19 12.55
N GLN A 787 -35.51 45.75 12.10
CA GLN A 787 -35.79 45.85 10.65
C GLN A 787 -34.84 46.84 9.96
N ALA A 788 -34.47 47.94 10.61
CA ALA A 788 -33.59 48.94 10.03
C ALA A 788 -32.13 48.44 9.88
N ILE A 789 -31.66 47.61 10.81
CA ILE A 789 -30.35 46.94 10.72
C ILE A 789 -30.38 45.89 9.61
N ILE A 790 -31.47 45.11 9.49
CA ILE A 790 -31.64 44.14 8.40
C ILE A 790 -31.61 44.86 7.04
N ASP A 791 -32.39 45.93 6.88
CA ASP A 791 -32.45 46.71 5.63
C ASP A 791 -31.07 47.33 5.30
N LEU A 792 -30.31 47.78 6.31
CA LEU A 792 -28.96 48.32 6.14
C LEU A 792 -27.96 47.24 5.69
N LEU A 793 -27.99 46.06 6.31
CA LEU A 793 -27.13 44.94 5.93
C LEU A 793 -27.46 44.46 4.51
N LEU A 794 -28.74 44.40 4.15
CA LEU A 794 -29.18 44.10 2.79
C LEU A 794 -28.70 45.15 1.78
N ASP A 795 -28.74 46.45 2.11
CA ASP A 795 -28.22 47.52 1.23
C ASP A 795 -26.69 47.43 1.05
N ILE A 796 -25.94 47.07 2.10
CA ILE A 796 -24.50 46.82 2.02
C ILE A 796 -24.22 45.58 1.15
N MET A 797 -24.94 44.47 1.36
CA MET A 797 -24.81 43.27 0.53
C MET A 797 -25.13 43.54 -0.94
N VAL A 798 -26.18 44.32 -1.23
CA VAL A 798 -26.53 44.72 -2.60
C VAL A 798 -25.43 45.57 -3.23
N LYS A 799 -24.78 46.48 -2.47
CA LYS A 799 -23.63 47.26 -2.95
C LYS A 799 -22.40 46.39 -3.22
N CYS A 800 -22.09 45.43 -2.35
CA CYS A 800 -20.97 44.51 -2.55
C CYS A 800 -21.18 43.59 -3.77
N CYS A 801 -22.43 43.29 -4.12
CA CYS A 801 -22.79 42.47 -5.27
C CYS A 801 -22.94 43.27 -6.60
N GLN A 802 -22.74 44.58 -6.60
CA GLN A 802 -22.73 45.37 -7.84
C GLN A 802 -21.33 45.37 -8.48
N PRO A 803 -21.20 45.09 -9.79
CA PRO A 803 -19.91 45.17 -10.46
C PRO A 803 -19.36 46.60 -10.36
N PRO A 804 -18.04 46.78 -10.18
CA PRO A 804 -17.46 48.11 -10.05
C PRO A 804 -17.76 48.91 -11.33
N LYS A 805 -18.48 50.02 -11.18
CA LYS A 805 -18.77 50.90 -12.32
C LYS A 805 -17.44 51.50 -12.80
N GLU A 806 -17.10 51.23 -14.05
CA GLU A 806 -16.02 51.92 -14.77
C GLU A 806 -16.23 53.44 -14.64
N GLY A 807 -15.18 54.13 -14.22
CA GLY A 807 -15.20 55.57 -13.98
C GLY A 807 -15.53 56.34 -15.26
N SER A 808 -16.48 57.27 -15.15
CA SER A 808 -16.62 58.35 -16.14
C SER A 808 -16.76 59.69 -15.43
N HIS A 809 -15.83 60.58 -15.76
CA HIS A 809 -15.84 61.98 -15.38
C HIS A 809 -17.09 62.71 -15.93
N SER A 810 -17.50 63.72 -15.17
CA SER A 810 -18.62 64.63 -15.32
C SER A 810 -18.80 65.28 -16.71
N ASP A 811 -20.07 65.42 -17.14
CA ASP A 811 -20.71 66.75 -17.27
C ASP A 811 -22.23 66.69 -17.59
N GLY A 812 -23.01 67.47 -16.82
CA GLY A 812 -23.97 68.45 -17.38
C GLY A 812 -25.39 68.05 -17.85
N CYS A 813 -26.33 68.00 -16.90
CA CYS A 813 -27.65 68.68 -16.92
C CYS A 813 -28.76 68.37 -17.98
N VAL A 814 -29.90 67.82 -17.52
CA VAL A 814 -31.27 68.41 -17.45
C VAL A 814 -32.40 67.35 -17.55
N ALA A 815 -33.23 67.34 -16.51
CA ALA A 815 -34.62 66.87 -16.30
C ALA A 815 -35.38 66.07 -17.39
N ALA A 816 -36.04 64.96 -17.00
CA ALA A 816 -37.44 64.95 -16.54
C ALA A 816 -38.09 63.55 -16.55
N THR A 817 -38.92 63.34 -15.52
CA THR A 817 -40.11 62.47 -15.42
C THR A 817 -40.02 60.96 -15.22
N SER A 818 -40.68 60.59 -14.12
CA SER A 818 -41.18 59.30 -13.64
C SER A 818 -41.92 58.43 -14.65
N SER A 819 -41.68 57.13 -14.59
CA SER A 819 -42.77 56.15 -14.60
C SER A 819 -42.34 54.85 -13.91
N VAL A 820 -43.01 54.58 -12.80
CA VAL A 820 -43.06 53.34 -12.03
C VAL A 820 -43.45 52.16 -12.93
N SER A 821 -42.73 51.04 -12.84
CA SER A 821 -43.28 49.73 -13.17
C SER A 821 -42.94 48.73 -12.06
N LYS A 822 -43.97 48.43 -11.26
CA LYS A 822 -44.06 47.33 -10.31
C LYS A 822 -43.83 45.99 -11.02
N VAL A 823 -42.98 45.15 -10.45
CA VAL A 823 -43.17 43.69 -10.34
C VAL A 823 -42.46 43.33 -9.02
N GLY A 824 -43.13 43.00 -7.93
CA GLY A 824 -44.12 41.92 -7.83
C GLY A 824 -43.40 40.70 -7.27
N LEU A 825 -43.10 40.74 -5.97
CA LEU A 825 -42.72 39.57 -5.17
C LEU A 825 -43.83 38.51 -5.32
N SER A 826 -43.50 37.37 -5.90
CA SER A 826 -44.23 36.13 -5.68
C SER A 826 -43.23 35.09 -5.19
N TYR A 827 -43.43 34.70 -3.93
CA TYR A 827 -42.80 33.58 -3.23
C TYR A 827 -42.43 32.41 -4.14
N TYR A 828 -41.15 32.01 -4.10
CA TYR A 828 -40.68 30.66 -3.77
C TYR A 828 -39.23 30.74 -3.31
#